data_AF-A0A7J4PIS0-F1
#
_entry.id   AF-A0A7J4PIS0-F1
#
_cell.length_a   1.000
_cell.length_b   1.000
_cell.length_c   1.000
_cell.angle_alpha   90.00
_cell.angle_beta   90.00
_cell.angle_gamma   90.00
#
_symmetry.space_group_name_H-M   'P 1'
#
loop_
_entity.id
_entity.type
_entity.pdbx_description
1 polymer ?
#
loop_
_entity_poly.entity_id
_entity_poly.type
_entity_poly.pdbx_seq_one_letter_code
_entity_poly.pdbx_strand_id
1 'polypeptide(L)'
;MEFSAPVAPDIRKGRSKVGTGNGNRTINGNNNGNGYGKGHENRPGNRPGNAPGDGKSRKNSLGPVSELEAHVDPDWWQKIFNSMYLKTDADVLEDSEITGREIDLFTGALKLSPADRVLDLCCGQGRHTLELARRGFSNVEGYDRSGYLIRKARSQAKKEGLPLRFREGDARKLPYSSDSFDAVLLLGNSFGYFDSVKHDLQILKEILRVLRPGGRLLVDSADGAYLKKNYQPRSWEWIDRQSFVCRERTLSEDGERLISREVVSHVKKGVIADQFYAERLYSKEALAGMLEAAGFKQARFHRAYSPDSRKKQDLGMMGHRIIVSASAEKFPASPKNAFVRKDKNIVVIMGDPRKQDIVKPDCTFDEDDFETIARMKRALSEIPGMRFTYLDRHDTLIEDLKKQAGKIDLVLNLCDEGFDNDPKKELHVPALLEQLKIPYTGAGPRSLAFCYDKSLVRGVAREMQVPVARAVYICPGAPVPELPFPFPAIIKPNSGDSSFGITQKSVVHSQAELENSVREVREKLGSDVPLLVEEFLSGKDISVGVIGNLLSSYTVLPITEEDYSEVPESLPRVCGYEAKWDPDSPYWKIRSVPVELPEETRIAVTNYCLALYGRLECRDYARFDWRLDAEGRPRLLEVNPNPGWCWDGHLAKMAALVGMSYSNMLGAILNAAMQRVCPPARDAPQQGLPGYEVKGPGASSVEVSSVEVNGNEGSGKCGVSALSFKAVSKVQAL
;
A
#
# COMPACT_ATOMS: atom_id res chain seq x y z
N MET A 1 -47.63 23.91 -54.06
CA MET A 1 -46.56 24.17 -53.08
C MET A 1 -45.93 22.82 -52.75
N GLU A 2 -45.26 22.11 -53.67
CA GLU A 2 -43.96 22.40 -54.33
C GLU A 2 -42.83 22.68 -53.32
N PHE A 3 -41.65 22.04 -53.30
CA PHE A 3 -41.00 20.86 -53.92
C PHE A 3 -39.79 20.56 -52.97
N SER A 4 -39.55 19.32 -52.52
CA SER A 4 -38.56 18.32 -53.00
C SER A 4 -37.06 18.60 -52.79
N ALA A 5 -36.36 17.55 -52.34
CA ALA A 5 -34.89 17.39 -52.25
C ALA A 5 -34.23 17.09 -53.64
N PRO A 6 -33.05 16.44 -53.74
CA PRO A 6 -31.64 16.87 -53.59
C PRO A 6 -30.80 16.67 -54.89
N VAL A 7 -29.59 17.24 -55.03
CA VAL A 7 -28.64 16.89 -56.14
C VAL A 7 -27.15 17.12 -55.78
N ALA A 8 -26.30 16.10 -56.02
CA ALA A 8 -24.92 16.17 -56.55
C ALA A 8 -24.94 15.52 -57.97
N PRO A 9 -23.91 15.49 -58.87
CA PRO A 9 -22.48 15.90 -58.84
C PRO A 9 -21.98 16.59 -60.16
N ASP A 10 -20.67 16.92 -60.31
CA ASP A 10 -19.79 16.69 -61.51
C ASP A 10 -18.42 17.42 -61.38
N ILE A 11 -17.24 16.78 -61.40
CA ILE A 11 -16.34 16.39 -62.52
C ILE A 11 -15.85 17.54 -63.44
N ARG A 12 -14.52 17.78 -63.49
CA ARG A 12 -13.65 17.65 -64.71
C ARG A 12 -12.18 18.10 -64.52
N LYS A 13 -11.29 17.16 -64.94
CA LYS A 13 -10.04 17.28 -65.76
C LYS A 13 -8.89 18.18 -65.25
N GLY A 14 -7.62 17.79 -65.22
CA GLY A 14 -6.88 16.64 -65.77
C GLY A 14 -5.53 17.11 -66.34
N ARG A 15 -4.42 16.42 -66.05
CA ARG A 15 -3.37 16.00 -67.01
C ARG A 15 -2.11 15.47 -66.31
N SER A 16 -1.65 14.36 -66.88
CA SER A 16 -0.41 13.63 -66.66
C SER A 16 0.81 14.37 -67.22
N LYS A 17 2.00 14.04 -66.71
CA LYS A 17 3.13 13.58 -67.55
C LYS A 17 4.23 12.91 -66.71
N VAL A 18 4.62 11.73 -67.21
CA VAL A 18 5.78 10.91 -66.86
C VAL A 18 7.03 11.53 -67.50
N GLY A 19 8.20 11.40 -66.86
CA GLY A 19 9.49 11.76 -67.45
C GLY A 19 10.67 11.24 -66.62
N THR A 20 11.26 10.15 -67.11
CA THR A 20 12.49 9.47 -66.71
C THR A 20 13.75 10.34 -66.77
N GLY A 21 14.79 10.02 -65.98
CA GLY A 21 16.14 10.53 -66.24
C GLY A 21 17.21 10.14 -65.22
N ASN A 22 17.99 9.11 -65.55
CA ASN A 22 19.27 8.72 -64.93
C ASN A 22 20.31 9.84 -64.96
N GLY A 23 21.27 9.84 -64.01
CA GLY A 23 22.47 10.67 -64.10
C GLY A 23 23.47 10.50 -62.96
N ASN A 24 24.30 9.47 -63.07
CA ASN A 24 25.54 9.25 -62.31
C ASN A 24 26.52 10.44 -62.46
N ARG A 25 27.25 10.82 -61.40
CA ARG A 25 28.71 11.06 -61.44
C ARG A 25 29.33 11.35 -60.06
N THR A 26 30.34 10.55 -59.78
CA THR A 26 31.43 10.68 -58.82
C THR A 26 32.36 11.86 -59.14
N ILE A 27 33.09 12.37 -58.12
CA ILE A 27 34.58 12.37 -58.01
C ILE A 27 35.08 13.41 -56.97
N ASN A 28 35.86 12.88 -56.00
CA ASN A 28 37.02 13.39 -55.25
C ASN A 28 37.05 14.75 -54.53
N GLY A 29 37.43 14.70 -53.23
CA GLY A 29 38.85 14.84 -52.89
C GLY A 29 39.22 15.72 -51.68
N ASN A 30 39.84 15.07 -50.67
CA ASN A 30 40.97 15.55 -49.83
C ASN A 30 40.76 16.70 -48.80
N ASN A 31 41.42 16.75 -47.64
CA ASN A 31 42.31 15.87 -46.88
C ASN A 31 42.61 16.47 -45.48
N ASN A 32 43.25 15.67 -44.61
CA ASN A 32 44.06 15.97 -43.39
C ASN A 32 43.32 16.12 -42.04
N GLY A 33 43.74 15.48 -40.94
CA GLY A 33 44.85 14.55 -40.69
C GLY A 33 45.20 14.39 -39.19
N ASN A 34 45.81 13.24 -38.85
CA ASN A 34 46.59 12.83 -37.66
C ASN A 34 45.86 12.48 -36.33
N GLY A 35 46.16 11.39 -35.61
CA GLY A 35 47.13 10.29 -35.81
C GLY A 35 47.45 9.47 -34.53
N TYR A 36 47.71 8.16 -34.73
CA TYR A 36 48.57 7.19 -33.98
C TYR A 36 47.99 6.37 -32.79
N GLY A 37 48.12 5.03 -32.62
CA GLY A 37 48.69 3.85 -33.36
C GLY A 37 48.34 2.55 -32.56
N LYS A 38 47.86 1.42 -33.13
CA LYS A 38 48.49 0.17 -33.70
C LYS A 38 49.50 -0.57 -32.78
N GLY A 39 49.66 -1.90 -32.76
CA GLY A 39 49.26 -3.08 -33.58
C GLY A 39 49.67 -4.41 -32.85
N HIS A 40 49.27 -5.64 -33.23
CA HIS A 40 49.75 -6.50 -34.35
C HIS A 40 48.83 -7.77 -34.45
N GLU A 41 48.28 -8.18 -35.61
CA GLU A 41 48.82 -9.13 -36.65
C GLU A 41 48.93 -10.61 -36.17
N ASN A 42 48.43 -11.67 -36.84
CA ASN A 42 48.45 -12.05 -38.26
C ASN A 42 47.37 -13.12 -38.63
N ARG A 43 46.99 -13.18 -39.92
CA ARG A 43 46.30 -14.32 -40.60
C ARG A 43 47.32 -15.13 -41.44
N PRO A 44 47.00 -16.35 -41.90
CA PRO A 44 46.45 -16.56 -43.27
C PRO A 44 45.34 -17.65 -43.26
N GLY A 45 44.44 -17.89 -44.22
CA GLY A 45 44.27 -17.52 -45.62
C GLY A 45 43.66 -18.74 -46.35
N ASN A 46 42.41 -18.68 -46.83
CA ASN A 46 41.89 -19.27 -48.08
C ASN A 46 40.35 -19.32 -48.13
N ARG A 47 39.77 -18.83 -49.22
CA ARG A 47 38.45 -19.22 -49.76
C ARG A 47 38.73 -20.00 -51.06
N PRO A 48 37.87 -20.95 -51.47
CA PRO A 48 36.83 -20.60 -52.45
C PRO A 48 35.49 -21.34 -52.22
N GLY A 49 34.48 -20.98 -53.00
CA GLY A 49 33.06 -21.23 -52.73
C GLY A 49 32.47 -22.57 -53.17
N ASN A 50 31.18 -22.77 -52.84
CA ASN A 50 30.12 -23.27 -53.71
C ASN A 50 28.77 -23.30 -52.98
N ALA A 51 27.70 -23.31 -53.78
CA ALA A 51 26.28 -23.12 -53.46
C ALA A 51 25.67 -24.19 -52.51
N PRO A 52 24.41 -24.01 -52.04
CA PRO A 52 23.93 -24.54 -50.76
C PRO A 52 23.58 -26.03 -50.83
N GLY A 53 24.31 -26.82 -50.06
CA GLY A 53 23.97 -28.21 -49.76
C GLY A 53 23.08 -28.30 -48.52
N ASP A 54 21.93 -28.95 -48.70
CA ASP A 54 20.92 -29.25 -47.70
C ASP A 54 21.52 -30.09 -46.55
N GLY A 55 21.96 -29.42 -45.49
CA GLY A 55 22.63 -30.03 -44.35
C GLY A 55 21.99 -29.60 -43.04
N LYS A 56 20.96 -30.34 -42.60
CA LYS A 56 20.46 -30.25 -41.23
C LYS A 56 21.63 -30.45 -40.27
N SER A 57 22.05 -29.38 -39.60
CA SER A 57 22.96 -29.42 -38.46
C SER A 57 22.53 -30.56 -37.52
N ARG A 58 23.31 -31.65 -37.50
CA ARG A 58 23.28 -32.59 -36.39
C ARG A 58 23.71 -31.78 -35.18
N LYS A 59 22.83 -31.62 -34.17
CA LYS A 59 23.25 -31.08 -32.88
C LYS A 59 24.31 -32.03 -32.33
N ASN A 60 25.56 -31.56 -32.26
CA ASN A 60 26.66 -32.36 -31.74
C ASN A 60 26.41 -32.61 -30.25
N SER A 61 26.19 -33.87 -29.86
CA SER A 61 26.28 -34.26 -28.46
C SER A 61 27.74 -34.18 -28.01
N LEU A 62 27.96 -33.75 -26.77
CA LEU A 62 29.31 -33.57 -26.22
C LEU A 62 30.01 -34.91 -25.90
N GLY A 63 29.30 -36.05 -26.02
CA GLY A 63 29.82 -37.35 -25.56
C GLY A 63 29.90 -37.40 -24.03
N PRO A 64 30.78 -38.22 -23.44
CA PRO A 64 31.05 -38.22 -22.01
C PRO A 64 31.60 -36.88 -21.54
N VAL A 65 31.08 -36.36 -20.42
CA VAL A 65 31.50 -35.09 -19.82
C VAL A 65 31.92 -35.38 -18.39
N SER A 66 33.12 -34.94 -18.00
CA SER A 66 33.66 -35.17 -16.64
C SER A 66 33.18 -34.14 -15.62
N GLU A 67 32.89 -32.92 -16.06
CA GLU A 67 32.56 -31.76 -15.22
C GLU A 67 31.25 -31.13 -15.72
N LEU A 68 30.10 -31.50 -15.16
CA LEU A 68 28.81 -31.01 -15.69
C LEU A 68 28.62 -29.50 -15.52
N GLU A 69 29.09 -28.93 -14.41
CA GLU A 69 28.89 -27.52 -14.05
C GLU A 69 29.50 -26.56 -15.09
N ALA A 70 30.68 -26.90 -15.63
CA ALA A 70 31.38 -26.10 -16.63
C ALA A 70 30.60 -25.91 -17.95
N HIS A 71 29.57 -26.72 -18.19
CA HIS A 71 28.74 -26.68 -19.39
C HIS A 71 27.36 -26.04 -19.17
N VAL A 72 27.04 -25.58 -17.96
CA VAL A 72 25.78 -24.90 -17.67
C VAL A 72 25.84 -23.46 -18.20
N ASP A 73 24.99 -23.16 -19.18
CA ASP A 73 24.72 -21.78 -19.61
C ASP A 73 23.98 -21.06 -18.46
N PRO A 74 24.47 -19.91 -17.94
CA PRO A 74 23.78 -19.17 -16.86
C PRO A 74 22.33 -18.79 -17.18
N ASP A 75 21.97 -18.74 -18.47
CA ASP A 75 20.62 -18.44 -18.97
C ASP A 75 19.88 -19.68 -19.50
N TRP A 76 20.27 -20.90 -19.09
CA TRP A 76 19.63 -22.17 -19.50
C TRP A 76 18.09 -22.15 -19.35
N TRP A 77 17.62 -21.53 -18.26
CA TRP A 77 16.21 -21.40 -17.90
C TRP A 77 15.39 -20.66 -18.97
N GLN A 78 16.01 -19.86 -19.83
CA GLN A 78 15.30 -19.19 -20.93
C GLN A 78 14.94 -20.13 -22.08
N LYS A 79 15.65 -21.26 -22.23
CA LYS A 79 15.62 -22.11 -23.43
C LYS A 79 15.05 -23.51 -23.17
N ILE A 80 15.22 -24.04 -21.96
CA ILE A 80 14.88 -25.44 -21.64
C ILE A 80 13.36 -25.72 -21.68
N PHE A 81 12.54 -24.75 -21.29
CA PHE A 81 11.08 -24.89 -21.17
C PHE A 81 10.38 -24.82 -22.53
N ASN A 82 10.60 -25.85 -23.34
CA ASN A 82 10.12 -25.98 -24.71
C ASN A 82 9.34 -27.30 -24.90
N SER A 83 9.15 -27.74 -26.15
CA SER A 83 8.43 -28.98 -26.44
C SER A 83 9.08 -30.24 -25.87
N MET A 84 10.40 -30.24 -25.66
CA MET A 84 11.12 -31.38 -25.12
C MET A 84 10.86 -31.54 -23.63
N TYR A 85 10.91 -30.45 -22.86
CA TYR A 85 10.56 -30.43 -21.43
C TYR A 85 9.21 -31.09 -21.14
N LEU A 86 8.16 -30.74 -21.89
CA LEU A 86 6.85 -31.36 -21.69
C LEU A 86 6.83 -32.86 -22.02
N LYS A 87 7.74 -33.35 -22.85
CA LYS A 87 7.83 -34.78 -23.15
C LYS A 87 8.58 -35.52 -22.06
N THR A 88 9.69 -34.97 -21.57
CA THR A 88 10.54 -35.59 -20.54
C THR A 88 9.85 -35.68 -19.19
N ASP A 89 8.91 -34.79 -18.90
CA ASP A 89 8.25 -34.66 -17.59
C ASP A 89 6.72 -34.88 -17.66
N ALA A 90 6.22 -35.42 -18.78
CA ALA A 90 4.79 -35.64 -19.02
C ALA A 90 4.12 -36.48 -17.92
N ASP A 91 4.84 -37.45 -17.36
CA ASP A 91 4.31 -38.42 -16.40
C ASP A 91 3.90 -37.81 -15.05
N VAL A 92 4.39 -36.61 -14.73
CA VAL A 92 3.97 -35.82 -13.56
C VAL A 92 3.10 -34.63 -13.98
N LEU A 93 3.43 -33.99 -15.10
CA LEU A 93 2.83 -32.73 -15.51
C LEU A 93 1.49 -32.86 -16.27
N GLU A 94 1.20 -34.01 -16.88
CA GLU A 94 -0.04 -34.26 -17.62
C GLU A 94 -1.04 -35.16 -16.85
N ASP A 95 -0.75 -35.49 -15.59
CA ASP A 95 -1.63 -36.28 -14.74
C ASP A 95 -2.65 -35.40 -13.99
N SER A 96 -3.93 -35.53 -14.35
CA SER A 96 -5.03 -34.77 -13.75
C SER A 96 -5.30 -35.15 -12.29
N GLU A 97 -5.04 -36.40 -11.88
CA GLU A 97 -5.24 -36.82 -10.49
C GLU A 97 -4.18 -36.20 -9.59
N ILE A 98 -2.92 -36.19 -10.03
CA ILE A 98 -1.83 -35.51 -9.31
C ILE A 98 -2.15 -34.02 -9.20
N THR A 99 -2.51 -33.39 -10.31
CA THR A 99 -2.89 -31.97 -10.34
C THR A 99 -4.07 -31.68 -9.39
N GLY A 100 -5.08 -32.54 -9.36
CA GLY A 100 -6.23 -32.39 -8.48
C GLY A 100 -5.87 -32.43 -6.99
N ARG A 101 -5.04 -33.41 -6.58
CA ARG A 101 -4.56 -33.55 -5.19
C ARG A 101 -3.67 -32.39 -4.77
N GLU A 102 -2.85 -31.89 -5.68
CA GLU A 102 -2.04 -30.70 -5.44
C GLU A 102 -2.91 -29.46 -5.21
N ILE A 103 -3.93 -29.24 -6.03
CA ILE A 103 -4.86 -28.13 -5.82
C ILE A 103 -5.61 -28.27 -4.49
N ASP A 104 -6.02 -29.47 -4.08
CA ASP A 104 -6.62 -29.69 -2.75
C ASP A 104 -5.67 -29.26 -1.63
N LEU A 105 -4.40 -29.68 -1.73
CA LEU A 105 -3.36 -29.31 -0.76
C LEU A 105 -3.14 -27.79 -0.73
N PHE A 106 -2.99 -27.15 -1.89
CA PHE A 106 -2.64 -25.74 -1.98
C PHE A 106 -3.80 -24.83 -1.55
N THR A 107 -5.02 -25.13 -2.00
CA THR A 107 -6.23 -24.39 -1.61
C THR A 107 -6.50 -24.54 -0.11
N GLY A 108 -6.32 -25.74 0.45
CA GLY A 108 -6.43 -25.99 1.89
C GLY A 108 -5.36 -25.28 2.72
N ALA A 109 -4.10 -25.34 2.27
CA ALA A 109 -2.95 -24.71 2.95
C ALA A 109 -3.12 -23.19 3.07
N LEU A 110 -3.61 -22.54 2.01
CA LEU A 110 -3.84 -21.09 2.00
C LEU A 110 -5.25 -20.69 2.44
N LYS A 111 -6.20 -21.62 2.58
CA LYS A 111 -7.64 -21.35 2.73
C LYS A 111 -8.17 -20.44 1.61
N LEU A 112 -7.89 -20.80 0.36
CA LEU A 112 -8.33 -20.02 -0.80
C LEU A 112 -9.84 -20.06 -0.96
N SER A 113 -10.42 -18.91 -1.31
CA SER A 113 -11.82 -18.75 -1.69
C SER A 113 -11.92 -18.60 -3.22
N PRO A 114 -12.98 -19.10 -3.87
CA PRO A 114 -13.22 -18.87 -5.31
C PRO A 114 -13.27 -17.38 -5.73
N ALA A 115 -13.50 -16.47 -4.77
CA ALA A 115 -13.49 -15.03 -4.99
C ALA A 115 -12.08 -14.42 -5.01
N ASP A 116 -11.08 -15.10 -4.43
CA ASP A 116 -9.71 -14.61 -4.33
C ASP A 116 -9.12 -14.37 -5.72
N ARG A 117 -8.40 -13.26 -5.87
CA ARG A 117 -7.58 -12.98 -7.05
C ARG A 117 -6.22 -13.67 -6.92
N VAL A 118 -6.00 -14.69 -7.73
CA VAL A 118 -4.86 -15.60 -7.64
C VAL A 118 -3.93 -15.45 -8.84
N LEU A 119 -2.64 -15.28 -8.59
CA LEU A 119 -1.59 -15.37 -9.61
C LEU A 119 -0.90 -16.73 -9.50
N ASP A 120 -0.99 -17.54 -10.55
CA ASP A 120 -0.15 -18.72 -10.75
C ASP A 120 1.14 -18.26 -11.45
N LEU A 121 2.21 -18.08 -10.66
CA LEU A 121 3.49 -17.56 -11.12
C LEU A 121 4.41 -18.71 -11.51
N CYS A 122 5.05 -18.57 -12.68
CA CYS A 122 5.75 -19.64 -13.39
C CYS A 122 4.79 -20.80 -13.72
N CYS A 123 3.60 -20.46 -14.24
CA CYS A 123 2.51 -21.43 -14.41
C CYS A 123 2.76 -22.53 -15.46
N GLY A 124 3.83 -22.42 -16.26
CA GLY A 124 4.12 -23.30 -17.38
C GLY A 124 2.94 -23.37 -18.36
N GLN A 125 2.50 -24.60 -18.67
CA GLN A 125 1.34 -24.88 -19.52
C GLN A 125 -0.01 -24.73 -18.80
N GLY A 126 -0.02 -24.23 -17.56
CA GLY A 126 -1.20 -23.80 -16.84
C GLY A 126 -2.01 -24.92 -16.20
N ARG A 127 -1.42 -26.09 -15.89
CA ARG A 127 -2.18 -27.24 -15.35
C ARG A 127 -2.92 -26.91 -14.06
N HIS A 128 -2.29 -26.16 -13.15
CA HIS A 128 -2.90 -25.70 -11.90
C HIS A 128 -3.88 -24.56 -12.14
N THR A 129 -3.51 -23.55 -12.95
CA THR A 129 -4.41 -22.46 -13.35
C THR A 129 -5.75 -22.98 -13.92
N LEU A 130 -5.68 -23.96 -14.85
CA LEU A 130 -6.84 -24.57 -15.49
C LEU A 130 -7.70 -25.32 -14.47
N GLU A 131 -7.07 -26.09 -13.59
CA GLU A 131 -7.79 -26.86 -12.56
C GLU A 131 -8.50 -25.97 -11.54
N LEU A 132 -7.87 -24.88 -11.10
CA LEU A 132 -8.53 -23.87 -10.26
C LEU A 132 -9.78 -23.29 -10.96
N ALA A 133 -9.67 -22.98 -12.25
CA ALA A 133 -10.80 -22.47 -13.02
C ALA A 133 -11.96 -23.47 -13.12
N ARG A 134 -11.66 -24.76 -13.34
CA ARG A 134 -12.67 -25.83 -13.34
C ARG A 134 -13.41 -25.95 -12.00
N ARG A 135 -12.77 -25.55 -10.91
CA ARG A 135 -13.33 -25.54 -9.55
C ARG A 135 -14.03 -24.23 -9.17
N GLY A 136 -14.27 -23.34 -10.13
CA GLY A 136 -15.06 -22.13 -9.93
C GLY A 136 -14.26 -20.91 -9.49
N PHE A 137 -12.93 -20.97 -9.46
CA PHE A 137 -12.11 -19.78 -9.25
C PHE A 137 -12.17 -18.90 -10.51
N SER A 138 -12.82 -17.76 -10.40
CA SER A 138 -13.08 -16.86 -11.53
C SER A 138 -11.96 -15.85 -11.78
N ASN A 139 -11.12 -15.58 -10.77
CA ASN A 139 -10.10 -14.54 -10.77
C ASN A 139 -8.66 -15.11 -10.78
N VAL A 140 -8.39 -16.11 -11.62
CA VAL A 140 -7.06 -16.74 -11.73
C VAL A 140 -6.35 -16.34 -13.01
N GLU A 141 -5.07 -15.99 -12.90
CA GLU A 141 -4.21 -15.65 -14.04
C GLU A 141 -2.90 -16.44 -13.95
N GLY A 142 -2.44 -16.97 -15.10
CA GLY A 142 -1.15 -17.63 -15.22
C GLY A 142 -0.09 -16.70 -15.81
N TYR A 143 1.12 -16.71 -15.25
CA TYR A 143 2.24 -15.91 -15.73
C TYR A 143 3.51 -16.76 -15.85
N ASP A 144 4.13 -16.81 -17.02
CA ASP A 144 5.31 -17.65 -17.26
C ASP A 144 6.28 -17.01 -18.26
N ARG A 145 7.57 -17.35 -18.19
CA ARG A 145 8.57 -16.82 -19.12
C ARG A 145 8.49 -17.44 -20.51
N SER A 146 8.07 -18.70 -20.61
CA SER A 146 8.07 -19.47 -21.85
C SER A 146 6.85 -19.13 -22.70
N GLY A 147 7.07 -18.37 -23.77
CA GLY A 147 6.03 -18.14 -24.78
C GLY A 147 5.49 -19.43 -25.41
N TYR A 148 6.27 -20.51 -25.45
CA TYR A 148 5.79 -21.82 -25.92
C TYR A 148 4.75 -22.42 -24.96
N LEU A 149 5.03 -22.42 -23.66
CA LEU A 149 4.11 -22.97 -22.65
C LEU A 149 2.85 -22.12 -22.50
N ILE A 150 2.98 -20.79 -22.53
CA ILE A 150 1.84 -19.85 -22.52
C ILE A 150 0.92 -20.08 -23.72
N ARG A 151 1.46 -20.34 -24.93
CA ARG A 151 0.64 -20.68 -26.10
C ARG A 151 -0.14 -21.98 -25.90
N LYS A 152 0.46 -23.00 -25.29
CA LYS A 152 -0.24 -24.24 -24.93
C LYS A 152 -1.35 -23.99 -23.90
N ALA A 153 -1.05 -23.25 -22.83
CA ALA A 153 -2.02 -22.91 -21.79
C ALA A 153 -3.26 -22.19 -22.37
N ARG A 154 -3.03 -21.16 -23.20
CA ARG A 154 -4.09 -20.44 -23.91
C ARG A 154 -4.90 -21.34 -24.84
N SER A 155 -4.24 -22.23 -25.58
CA SER A 155 -4.92 -23.18 -26.47
C SER A 155 -5.82 -24.13 -25.69
N GLN A 156 -5.36 -24.61 -24.53
CA GLN A 156 -6.14 -25.53 -23.69
C GLN A 156 -7.33 -24.82 -23.03
N ALA A 157 -7.11 -23.62 -22.47
CA ALA A 157 -8.19 -22.80 -21.90
C ALA A 157 -9.28 -22.50 -22.94
N LYS A 158 -8.87 -22.15 -24.17
CA LYS A 158 -9.81 -21.91 -25.28
C LYS A 158 -10.59 -23.18 -25.65
N LYS A 159 -9.92 -24.34 -25.69
CA LYS A 159 -10.56 -25.63 -25.99
C LYS A 159 -11.61 -26.01 -24.95
N GLU A 160 -11.39 -25.64 -23.69
CA GLU A 160 -12.29 -25.93 -22.57
C GLU A 160 -13.31 -24.80 -22.30
N GLY A 161 -13.25 -23.67 -23.02
CA GLY A 161 -14.13 -22.53 -22.80
C GLY A 161 -13.89 -21.79 -21.47
N LEU A 162 -12.69 -21.92 -20.90
CA LEU A 162 -12.34 -21.28 -19.62
C LEU A 162 -11.87 -19.82 -19.86
N PRO A 163 -12.45 -18.82 -19.17
CA PRO A 163 -12.14 -17.40 -19.39
C PRO A 163 -10.84 -16.95 -18.71
N LEU A 164 -9.75 -17.70 -18.93
CA LEU A 164 -8.47 -17.48 -18.24
C LEU A 164 -7.55 -16.53 -18.99
N ARG A 165 -6.76 -15.78 -18.22
CA ARG A 165 -5.68 -14.93 -18.73
C ARG A 165 -4.34 -15.62 -18.49
N PHE A 166 -3.52 -15.63 -19.54
CA PHE A 166 -2.14 -16.10 -19.48
C PHE A 166 -1.22 -15.04 -20.05
N ARG A 167 -0.12 -14.72 -19.38
CA ARG A 167 0.85 -13.71 -19.83
C ARG A 167 2.27 -14.26 -19.86
N GLU A 168 3.03 -13.78 -20.84
CA GLU A 168 4.46 -14.06 -20.94
C GLU A 168 5.26 -12.95 -20.25
N GLY A 169 6.25 -13.30 -19.43
CA GLY A 169 7.25 -12.34 -18.95
C GLY A 169 8.17 -12.86 -17.84
N ASP A 170 9.02 -11.99 -17.31
CA ASP A 170 10.02 -12.32 -16.28
C ASP A 170 9.42 -12.19 -14.86
N ALA A 171 9.59 -13.21 -14.03
CA ALA A 171 9.09 -13.23 -12.65
C ALA A 171 9.80 -12.21 -11.73
N ARG A 172 11.00 -11.75 -12.11
CA ARG A 172 11.77 -10.72 -11.40
C ARG A 172 11.24 -9.30 -11.63
N LYS A 173 10.26 -9.12 -12.52
CA LYS A 173 9.63 -7.83 -12.82
C LYS A 173 8.21 -8.03 -13.34
N LEU A 174 7.25 -8.10 -12.41
CA LEU A 174 5.87 -8.39 -12.74
C LEU A 174 5.13 -7.14 -13.27
N PRO A 175 4.35 -7.23 -14.36
CA PRO A 175 3.66 -6.09 -14.97
C PRO A 175 2.33 -5.75 -14.25
N TYR A 176 2.28 -6.02 -12.95
CA TYR A 176 1.12 -5.74 -12.11
C TYR A 176 1.43 -4.61 -11.15
N SER A 177 0.42 -3.81 -10.83
CA SER A 177 0.50 -2.85 -9.72
C SER A 177 0.78 -3.58 -8.40
N SER A 178 1.25 -2.83 -7.40
CA SER A 178 1.30 -3.36 -6.04
C SER A 178 -0.10 -3.78 -5.55
N ASP A 179 -0.15 -4.67 -4.57
CA ASP A 179 -1.37 -5.02 -3.83
C ASP A 179 -2.55 -5.50 -4.71
N SER A 180 -2.22 -6.17 -5.81
CA SER A 180 -3.16 -6.59 -6.85
C SER A 180 -3.70 -8.01 -6.67
N PHE A 181 -3.07 -8.84 -5.84
CA PHE A 181 -3.44 -10.25 -5.67
C PHE A 181 -3.66 -10.61 -4.20
N ASP A 182 -4.62 -11.51 -3.98
CA ASP A 182 -4.95 -12.06 -2.67
C ASP A 182 -4.08 -13.28 -2.34
N ALA A 183 -3.67 -14.00 -3.39
CA ALA A 183 -2.70 -15.07 -3.30
C ALA A 183 -1.78 -15.14 -4.53
N VAL A 184 -0.53 -15.54 -4.30
CA VAL A 184 0.42 -15.91 -5.36
C VAL A 184 0.88 -17.33 -5.09
N LEU A 185 0.82 -18.16 -6.12
CA LEU A 185 1.26 -19.54 -6.11
C LEU A 185 2.54 -19.66 -6.93
N LEU A 186 3.62 -20.20 -6.34
CA LEU A 186 4.86 -20.52 -7.03
C LEU A 186 5.05 -22.04 -6.95
N LEU A 187 4.61 -22.74 -7.99
CA LEU A 187 4.35 -24.18 -7.94
C LEU A 187 5.36 -25.00 -8.76
N GLY A 188 5.50 -26.29 -8.43
CA GLY A 188 6.17 -27.26 -9.29
C GLY A 188 7.69 -27.10 -9.38
N ASN A 189 8.35 -26.74 -8.29
CA ASN A 189 9.79 -26.48 -8.24
C ASN A 189 10.25 -25.35 -9.19
N SER A 190 9.44 -24.30 -9.33
CA SER A 190 9.72 -23.17 -10.23
C SER A 190 10.57 -22.05 -9.60
N PHE A 191 11.40 -22.37 -8.60
CA PHE A 191 12.21 -21.42 -7.82
C PHE A 191 13.66 -21.90 -7.71
N GLY A 192 14.64 -20.98 -7.73
CA GLY A 192 16.06 -21.34 -7.59
C GLY A 192 16.82 -21.62 -8.90
N TYR A 193 16.39 -21.05 -10.03
CA TYR A 193 17.00 -21.30 -11.35
C TYR A 193 18.19 -20.41 -11.68
N PHE A 194 18.40 -19.35 -10.90
CA PHE A 194 19.43 -18.37 -11.18
C PHE A 194 20.74 -18.73 -10.48
N ASP A 195 21.85 -18.36 -11.12
CA ASP A 195 23.19 -18.51 -10.57
C ASP A 195 23.36 -17.73 -9.25
N SER A 196 22.73 -16.56 -9.14
CA SER A 196 22.74 -15.73 -7.94
C SER A 196 21.42 -15.80 -7.15
N VAL A 197 21.55 -16.07 -5.85
CA VAL A 197 20.45 -16.00 -4.86
C VAL A 197 19.75 -14.63 -4.81
N LYS A 198 20.43 -13.56 -5.27
CA LYS A 198 19.84 -12.21 -5.34
C LYS A 198 18.63 -12.17 -6.28
N HIS A 199 18.63 -12.96 -7.36
CA HIS A 199 17.50 -13.04 -8.28
C HIS A 199 16.32 -13.81 -7.68
N ASP A 200 16.60 -14.87 -6.93
CA ASP A 200 15.58 -15.59 -6.17
C ASP A 200 14.90 -14.67 -5.15
N LEU A 201 15.70 -13.87 -4.43
CA LEU A 201 15.19 -12.85 -3.50
C LEU A 201 14.39 -11.76 -4.22
N GLN A 202 14.80 -11.36 -5.42
CA GLN A 202 14.08 -10.38 -6.23
C GLN A 202 12.69 -10.88 -6.64
N ILE A 203 12.55 -12.17 -6.97
CA ILE A 203 11.24 -12.78 -7.24
C ILE A 203 10.36 -12.69 -6.00
N LEU A 204 10.86 -13.09 -4.83
CA LEU A 204 10.09 -13.02 -3.60
C LEU A 204 9.68 -11.57 -3.25
N LYS A 205 10.55 -10.58 -3.50
CA LYS A 205 10.21 -9.16 -3.32
C LYS A 205 9.15 -8.66 -4.31
N GLU A 206 9.18 -9.12 -5.56
CA GLU A 206 8.13 -8.80 -6.54
C GLU A 206 6.80 -9.46 -6.18
N ILE A 207 6.84 -10.71 -5.74
CA ILE A 207 5.67 -11.42 -5.21
C ILE A 207 5.10 -10.65 -4.02
N LEU A 208 5.95 -10.28 -3.06
CA LEU A 208 5.53 -9.48 -1.91
C LEU A 208 4.88 -8.21 -2.44
N ARG A 209 5.54 -7.43 -3.32
CA ARG A 209 5.00 -6.20 -3.90
C ARG A 209 3.60 -6.33 -4.48
N VAL A 210 3.31 -7.39 -5.25
CA VAL A 210 1.99 -7.57 -5.90
C VAL A 210 0.91 -8.16 -4.99
N LEU A 211 1.26 -8.77 -3.86
CA LEU A 211 0.29 -9.25 -2.86
C LEU A 211 -0.30 -8.10 -2.06
N ARG A 212 -1.61 -8.10 -1.81
CA ARG A 212 -2.24 -7.11 -0.90
C ARG A 212 -1.75 -7.26 0.55
N PRO A 213 -1.96 -6.27 1.44
CA PRO A 213 -1.86 -6.49 2.87
C PRO A 213 -2.68 -7.71 3.32
N GLY A 214 -2.05 -8.63 4.05
CA GLY A 214 -2.63 -9.93 4.42
C GLY A 214 -2.71 -10.95 3.28
N GLY A 215 -2.18 -10.63 2.10
CA GLY A 215 -2.07 -11.54 0.97
C GLY A 215 -1.18 -12.74 1.26
N ARG A 216 -1.42 -13.86 0.59
CA ARG A 216 -0.81 -15.16 0.92
C ARG A 216 0.08 -15.67 -0.21
N LEU A 217 1.28 -16.12 0.14
CA LEU A 217 2.19 -16.81 -0.77
C LEU A 217 2.19 -18.30 -0.45
N LEU A 218 2.20 -19.16 -1.47
CA LEU A 218 2.59 -20.57 -1.35
C LEU A 218 3.75 -20.85 -2.29
N VAL A 219 4.81 -21.47 -1.76
CA VAL A 219 5.96 -21.96 -2.52
C VAL A 219 6.01 -23.49 -2.40
N ASP A 220 6.08 -24.14 -3.55
CA ASP A 220 6.31 -25.58 -3.70
C ASP A 220 7.66 -25.79 -4.39
N SER A 221 8.65 -26.20 -3.59
CA SER A 221 10.05 -26.35 -3.99
C SER A 221 10.56 -27.73 -3.61
N ALA A 222 11.53 -28.24 -4.35
CA ALA A 222 12.21 -29.48 -4.00
C ALA A 222 12.91 -29.37 -2.63
N ASP A 223 12.94 -30.48 -1.90
CA ASP A 223 13.65 -30.57 -0.62
C ASP A 223 15.16 -30.74 -0.88
N GLY A 224 15.87 -29.61 -0.85
CA GLY A 224 17.31 -29.59 -1.11
C GLY A 224 18.13 -30.42 -0.12
N ALA A 225 17.73 -30.45 1.15
CA ALA A 225 18.43 -31.23 2.18
C ALA A 225 18.30 -32.73 1.93
N TYR A 226 17.12 -33.18 1.48
CA TYR A 226 16.91 -34.54 1.03
C TYR A 226 17.71 -34.83 -0.25
N LEU A 227 17.63 -33.96 -1.26
CA LEU A 227 18.26 -34.19 -2.56
C LEU A 227 19.78 -34.26 -2.48
N LYS A 228 20.44 -33.40 -1.69
CA LYS A 228 21.90 -33.46 -1.48
C LYS A 228 22.40 -34.86 -1.07
N LYS A 229 21.56 -35.66 -0.43
CA LYS A 229 21.87 -37.01 0.06
C LYS A 229 21.35 -38.14 -0.82
N ASN A 230 20.28 -37.91 -1.57
CA ASN A 230 19.48 -38.98 -2.20
C ASN A 230 19.30 -38.84 -3.71
N TYR A 231 19.86 -37.82 -4.36
CA TYR A 231 19.76 -37.70 -5.82
C TYR A 231 20.40 -38.91 -6.51
N GLN A 232 19.82 -39.34 -7.63
CA GLN A 232 20.43 -40.37 -8.48
C GLN A 232 21.43 -39.72 -9.43
N PRO A 233 22.73 -40.05 -9.35
CA PRO A 233 23.74 -39.44 -10.22
C PRO A 233 23.56 -39.75 -11.70
N ARG A 234 22.92 -40.89 -12.01
CA ARG A 234 22.55 -41.24 -13.39
C ARG A 234 21.24 -42.01 -13.42
N SER A 235 20.33 -41.63 -14.31
CA SER A 235 19.07 -42.34 -14.53
C SER A 235 18.71 -42.39 -16.02
N TRP A 236 17.89 -43.38 -16.39
CA TRP A 236 17.45 -43.61 -17.77
C TRP A 236 15.96 -43.85 -17.80
N GLU A 237 15.29 -43.20 -18.75
CA GLU A 237 13.83 -43.25 -18.83
C GLU A 237 13.35 -43.23 -20.27
N TRP A 238 12.43 -44.13 -20.61
CA TRP A 238 11.70 -44.07 -21.87
C TRP A 238 10.63 -42.98 -21.82
N ILE A 239 10.78 -41.97 -22.69
CA ILE A 239 9.80 -40.91 -22.89
C ILE A 239 8.61 -41.44 -23.70
N ASP A 240 8.92 -42.19 -24.76
CA ASP A 240 7.95 -42.84 -25.64
C ASP A 240 8.56 -44.11 -26.26
N ARG A 241 7.87 -44.77 -27.19
CA ARG A 241 8.36 -46.02 -27.82
C ARG A 241 9.62 -45.83 -28.69
N GLN A 242 10.00 -44.60 -29.00
CA GLN A 242 11.07 -44.27 -29.94
C GLN A 242 12.15 -43.36 -29.33
N SER A 243 11.95 -42.85 -28.12
CA SER A 243 12.84 -41.88 -27.48
C SER A 243 13.03 -42.19 -26.00
N PHE A 244 14.27 -42.04 -25.52
CA PHE A 244 14.61 -42.15 -24.11
C PHE A 244 15.51 -40.96 -23.70
N VAL A 245 15.52 -40.64 -22.41
CA VAL A 245 16.38 -39.64 -21.81
C VAL A 245 17.35 -40.32 -20.84
N CYS A 246 18.63 -39.97 -20.95
CA CYS A 246 19.63 -40.20 -19.93
C CYS A 246 19.82 -38.90 -19.15
N ARG A 247 19.68 -38.97 -17.82
CA ARG A 247 19.94 -37.84 -16.93
C ARG A 247 21.22 -38.11 -16.15
N GLU A 248 22.14 -37.17 -16.17
CA GLU A 248 23.36 -37.19 -15.36
C GLU A 248 23.30 -36.02 -14.38
N ARG A 249 23.66 -36.26 -13.11
CA ARG A 249 23.56 -35.24 -12.06
C ARG A 249 24.79 -35.22 -11.16
N THR A 250 25.17 -34.03 -10.74
CA THR A 250 26.19 -33.80 -9.72
C THR A 250 25.82 -32.58 -8.88
N LEU A 251 26.33 -32.51 -7.65
CA LEU A 251 26.31 -31.25 -6.91
C LEU A 251 27.31 -30.27 -7.54
N SER A 252 27.00 -28.98 -7.47
CA SER A 252 27.96 -27.92 -7.76
C SER A 252 29.13 -27.95 -6.78
N GLU A 253 30.22 -27.26 -7.12
CA GLU A 253 31.43 -27.16 -6.28
C GLU A 253 31.12 -26.67 -4.85
N ASP A 254 30.21 -25.70 -4.72
CA ASP A 254 29.74 -25.16 -3.43
C ASP A 254 28.69 -26.04 -2.74
N GLY A 255 28.20 -27.09 -3.41
CA GLY A 255 27.16 -27.99 -2.91
C GLY A 255 25.77 -27.36 -2.81
N GLU A 256 25.55 -26.16 -3.35
CA GLU A 256 24.29 -25.42 -3.21
C GLU A 256 23.31 -25.66 -4.37
N ARG A 257 23.76 -26.26 -5.47
CA ARG A 257 22.94 -26.56 -6.65
C ARG A 257 23.09 -28.01 -7.08
N LEU A 258 22.02 -28.54 -7.67
CA LEU A 258 22.06 -29.79 -8.42
C LEU A 258 22.21 -29.44 -9.90
N ILE A 259 23.35 -29.83 -10.47
CA ILE A 259 23.63 -29.71 -11.89
C ILE A 259 23.11 -30.95 -12.58
N SER A 260 22.30 -30.77 -13.61
CA SER A 260 21.72 -31.86 -14.39
C SER A 260 22.05 -31.70 -15.86
N ARG A 261 22.33 -32.83 -16.52
CA ARG A 261 22.45 -32.95 -17.96
C ARG A 261 21.40 -33.93 -18.46
N GLU A 262 20.65 -33.55 -19.49
CA GLU A 262 19.68 -34.39 -20.18
C GLU A 262 20.12 -34.68 -21.61
N VAL A 263 20.36 -35.96 -21.90
CA VAL A 263 20.65 -36.46 -23.23
C VAL A 263 19.44 -37.23 -23.74
N VAL A 264 18.63 -36.58 -24.57
CA VAL A 264 17.46 -37.20 -25.21
C VAL A 264 17.87 -37.82 -26.52
N SER A 265 17.66 -39.13 -26.63
CA SER A 265 18.04 -39.94 -27.79
C SER A 265 16.82 -40.58 -28.43
N HIS A 266 16.76 -40.51 -29.76
CA HIS A 266 15.73 -41.18 -30.56
C HIS A 266 16.34 -42.37 -31.30
N VAL A 267 15.71 -43.54 -31.22
CA VAL A 267 16.25 -44.83 -31.68
C VAL A 267 16.71 -44.84 -33.15
N LYS A 268 16.13 -43.99 -34.00
CA LYS A 268 16.55 -43.81 -35.41
C LYS A 268 17.35 -42.55 -35.72
N LYS A 269 17.28 -41.51 -34.88
CA LYS A 269 17.83 -40.18 -35.20
C LYS A 269 19.10 -39.85 -34.39
N GLY A 270 19.46 -40.70 -33.42
CA GLY A 270 20.53 -40.41 -32.47
C GLY A 270 20.11 -39.37 -31.44
N VAL A 271 21.08 -38.64 -30.90
CA VAL A 271 20.83 -37.59 -29.90
C VAL A 271 20.08 -36.43 -30.54
N ILE A 272 18.89 -36.12 -30.00
CA ILE A 272 18.03 -35.03 -30.47
C ILE A 272 18.05 -33.81 -29.53
N ALA A 273 18.49 -34.01 -28.28
CA ALA A 273 18.80 -32.95 -27.34
C ALA A 273 19.92 -33.37 -26.38
N ASP A 274 20.79 -32.43 -26.06
CA ASP A 274 21.86 -32.55 -25.06
C ASP A 274 21.86 -31.19 -24.33
N GLN A 275 21.31 -31.14 -23.12
CA GLN A 275 20.98 -29.90 -22.42
C GLN A 275 21.47 -29.95 -20.98
N PHE A 276 21.91 -28.81 -20.46
CA PHE A 276 22.42 -28.66 -19.10
C PHE A 276 21.58 -27.63 -18.37
N TYR A 277 21.30 -27.88 -17.09
CA TYR A 277 20.60 -26.97 -16.21
C TYR A 277 21.06 -27.14 -14.77
N ALA A 278 20.79 -26.13 -13.94
CA ALA A 278 21.22 -26.11 -12.55
C ALA A 278 20.13 -25.50 -11.67
N GLU A 279 19.72 -26.23 -10.63
CA GLU A 279 18.66 -25.80 -9.72
C GLU A 279 19.21 -25.73 -8.29
N ARG A 280 18.91 -24.65 -7.59
CA ARG A 280 19.35 -24.43 -6.22
C ARG A 280 18.60 -25.33 -5.23
N LEU A 281 19.35 -25.87 -4.28
CA LEU A 281 18.86 -26.81 -3.28
C LEU A 281 18.56 -26.09 -1.95
N TYR A 282 17.35 -25.55 -1.82
CA TYR A 282 16.91 -24.93 -0.58
C TYR A 282 16.54 -25.99 0.49
N SER A 283 17.08 -25.83 1.69
CA SER A 283 16.53 -26.46 2.90
C SER A 283 15.32 -25.68 3.42
N LYS A 284 14.59 -26.23 4.38
CA LYS A 284 13.49 -25.51 5.05
C LYS A 284 14.00 -24.23 5.71
N GLU A 285 15.15 -24.32 6.36
CA GLU A 285 15.78 -23.19 7.07
C GLU A 285 16.21 -22.10 6.09
N ALA A 286 16.87 -22.48 4.98
CA ALA A 286 17.28 -21.55 3.94
C ALA A 286 16.08 -20.87 3.27
N LEU A 287 15.01 -21.62 2.98
CA LEU A 287 13.79 -21.08 2.38
C LEU A 287 13.05 -20.14 3.35
N ALA A 288 12.98 -20.48 4.65
CA ALA A 288 12.41 -19.60 5.67
C ALA A 288 13.19 -18.28 5.78
N GLY A 289 14.53 -18.34 5.82
CA GLY A 289 15.38 -17.15 5.85
C GLY A 289 15.21 -16.27 4.61
N MET A 290 15.03 -16.87 3.42
CA MET A 290 14.73 -16.13 2.19
C MET A 290 13.37 -15.42 2.23
N LEU A 291 12.34 -16.08 2.75
CA LEU A 291 11.02 -15.49 2.93
C LEU A 291 11.06 -14.32 3.92
N GLU A 292 11.77 -14.47 5.03
CA GLU A 292 11.96 -13.40 6.01
C GLU A 292 12.75 -12.23 5.43
N ALA A 293 13.86 -12.49 4.74
CA ALA A 293 14.67 -11.46 4.07
C ALA A 293 13.90 -10.73 2.95
N ALA A 294 12.91 -11.38 2.35
CA ALA A 294 12.00 -10.77 1.38
C ALA A 294 10.92 -9.90 2.05
N GLY A 295 10.66 -10.08 3.36
CA GLY A 295 9.67 -9.34 4.13
C GLY A 295 8.38 -10.10 4.45
N PHE A 296 8.32 -11.41 4.18
CA PHE A 296 7.17 -12.22 4.56
C PHE A 296 7.18 -12.58 6.05
N LYS A 297 5.98 -12.80 6.61
CA LYS A 297 5.76 -13.23 7.99
C LYS A 297 4.97 -14.52 8.05
N GLN A 298 5.00 -15.18 9.20
CA GLN A 298 4.25 -16.42 9.48
C GLN A 298 4.56 -17.57 8.49
N ALA A 299 5.84 -17.81 8.20
CA ALA A 299 6.24 -18.94 7.36
C ALA A 299 5.81 -20.26 8.03
N ARG A 300 4.91 -20.99 7.37
CA ARG A 300 4.37 -22.26 7.85
C ARG A 300 4.66 -23.36 6.84
N PHE A 301 5.42 -24.35 7.29
CA PHE A 301 5.68 -25.56 6.52
C PHE A 301 4.49 -26.52 6.65
N HIS A 302 4.04 -27.03 5.51
CA HIS A 302 2.97 -28.02 5.42
C HIS A 302 3.57 -29.41 5.28
N ARG A 303 2.70 -30.43 5.31
CA ARG A 303 3.12 -31.83 5.15
C ARG A 303 3.95 -31.98 3.88
N ALA A 304 5.12 -32.60 3.99
CA ALA A 304 5.97 -32.91 2.84
C ALA A 304 5.17 -33.72 1.82
N TYR A 305 5.36 -33.40 0.54
CA TYR A 305 4.62 -34.04 -0.54
C TYR A 305 5.59 -34.77 -1.48
N SER A 306 5.24 -36.02 -1.77
CA SER A 306 5.90 -36.88 -2.75
C SER A 306 4.81 -37.48 -3.65
N PRO A 307 4.79 -37.16 -4.96
CA PRO A 307 3.86 -37.79 -5.87
C PRO A 307 4.26 -39.26 -6.08
N ASP A 308 3.28 -40.18 -6.05
CA ASP A 308 3.50 -41.56 -6.49
C ASP A 308 3.44 -41.62 -8.03
N SER A 309 4.59 -41.76 -8.70
CA SER A 309 4.60 -42.03 -10.13
C SER A 309 4.02 -43.40 -10.42
N ARG A 310 3.03 -43.46 -11.33
CA ARG A 310 2.45 -44.72 -11.82
C ARG A 310 3.48 -45.64 -12.49
N LYS A 311 4.63 -45.09 -12.92
CA LYS A 311 5.67 -45.80 -13.67
C LYS A 311 6.94 -46.09 -12.85
N LYS A 312 6.99 -45.75 -11.55
CA LYS A 312 8.16 -45.95 -10.66
C LYS A 312 9.49 -45.39 -11.23
N GLN A 313 9.41 -44.26 -11.93
CA GLN A 313 10.58 -43.60 -12.52
C GLN A 313 11.26 -42.65 -11.53
N ASP A 314 12.45 -42.19 -11.90
CA ASP A 314 13.17 -41.11 -11.21
C ASP A 314 12.39 -39.80 -11.31
N LEU A 315 11.75 -39.40 -10.21
CA LEU A 315 10.97 -38.17 -10.11
C LEU A 315 11.84 -36.90 -10.01
N GLY A 316 13.17 -37.05 -9.95
CA GLY A 316 14.12 -35.94 -9.85
C GLY A 316 13.73 -34.95 -8.75
N MET A 317 13.68 -33.67 -9.12
CA MET A 317 13.34 -32.57 -8.22
C MET A 317 11.90 -32.61 -7.68
N MET A 318 11.01 -33.36 -8.32
CA MET A 318 9.61 -33.47 -7.94
C MET A 318 9.34 -34.60 -6.93
N GLY A 319 10.35 -35.41 -6.59
CA GLY A 319 10.19 -36.59 -5.75
C GLY A 319 9.93 -36.29 -4.26
N HIS A 320 10.55 -35.25 -3.70
CA HIS A 320 10.36 -34.84 -2.31
C HIS A 320 10.32 -33.32 -2.21
N ARG A 321 9.19 -32.77 -1.77
CA ARG A 321 8.93 -31.32 -1.85
C ARG A 321 8.63 -30.68 -0.50
N ILE A 322 9.16 -29.48 -0.35
CA ILE A 322 8.84 -28.53 0.71
C ILE A 322 7.68 -27.66 0.23
N ILE A 323 6.57 -27.73 0.97
CA ILE A 323 5.43 -26.83 0.78
C ILE A 323 5.43 -25.83 1.93
N VAL A 324 5.56 -24.55 1.62
CA VAL A 324 5.56 -23.48 2.62
C VAL A 324 4.57 -22.40 2.22
N SER A 325 3.79 -21.93 3.19
CA SER A 325 2.96 -20.72 3.04
C SER A 325 3.51 -19.59 3.88
N ALA A 326 3.36 -18.35 3.42
CA ALA A 326 3.68 -17.17 4.20
C ALA A 326 2.69 -16.03 3.90
N SER A 327 2.68 -15.00 4.76
CA SER A 327 1.77 -13.87 4.67
C SER A 327 2.52 -12.56 4.39
N ALA A 328 1.91 -11.72 3.56
CA ALA A 328 2.37 -10.37 3.26
C ALA A 328 1.77 -9.40 4.28
N GLU A 329 2.38 -9.31 5.46
CA GLU A 329 2.03 -8.29 6.47
C GLU A 329 2.61 -6.93 6.06
N LYS A 330 1.93 -6.29 5.12
CA LYS A 330 2.27 -4.95 4.68
C LYS A 330 1.44 -3.93 5.45
N PHE A 331 2.12 -2.93 5.98
CA PHE A 331 1.46 -1.66 6.28
C PHE A 331 1.04 -1.03 4.94
N PRO A 332 -0.13 -0.36 4.85
CA PRO A 332 -0.60 0.21 3.60
C PRO A 332 0.47 1.10 2.96
N ALA A 333 1.07 0.61 1.88
CA ALA A 333 2.00 1.39 1.11
C ALA A 333 1.21 2.36 0.24
N SER A 334 1.62 3.63 0.24
CA SER A 334 1.19 4.65 -0.71
C SER A 334 1.11 4.07 -2.15
N PRO A 335 -0.05 4.15 -2.83
CA PRO A 335 -0.26 3.57 -4.15
C PRO A 335 0.71 4.14 -5.19
N LYS A 336 1.61 3.29 -5.73
CA LYS A 336 2.40 3.62 -6.92
C LYS A 336 1.73 3.04 -8.16
N ASN A 337 1.15 3.91 -8.98
CA ASN A 337 0.54 3.56 -10.25
C ASN A 337 1.58 3.34 -11.36
N ALA A 338 1.34 2.30 -12.16
CA ALA A 338 1.85 2.16 -13.51
C ALA A 338 1.04 3.06 -14.50
N PHE A 339 1.60 3.23 -15.70
CA PHE A 339 1.28 4.20 -16.76
C PHE A 339 1.92 5.57 -16.54
N VAL A 340 2.68 6.04 -17.53
CA VAL A 340 3.17 7.42 -17.63
C VAL A 340 1.96 8.34 -17.71
N ARG A 341 1.43 8.71 -16.53
CA ARG A 341 0.49 9.80 -16.38
C ARG A 341 1.32 11.08 -16.33
N LYS A 342 0.86 12.09 -17.06
CA LYS A 342 1.30 13.49 -16.89
C LYS A 342 1.36 13.80 -15.38
N ASP A 343 2.45 14.41 -14.92
CA ASP A 343 2.63 14.77 -13.51
C ASP A 343 1.37 15.47 -12.98
N LYS A 344 0.90 15.03 -11.82
CA LYS A 344 -0.26 15.62 -11.16
C LYS A 344 0.09 17.03 -10.70
N ASN A 345 -0.73 18.01 -11.05
CA ASN A 345 -0.54 19.38 -10.62
C ASN A 345 -1.14 19.59 -9.23
N ILE A 346 -0.29 19.64 -8.22
CA ILE A 346 -0.65 19.84 -6.83
C ILE A 346 -0.42 21.31 -6.46
N VAL A 347 -1.42 21.96 -5.90
CA VAL A 347 -1.26 23.29 -5.29
C VAL A 347 -1.17 23.13 -3.78
N VAL A 348 -0.16 23.72 -3.16
CA VAL A 348 0.02 23.72 -1.70
C VAL A 348 -0.42 25.08 -1.19
N ILE A 349 -1.37 25.12 -0.26
CA ILE A 349 -1.81 26.34 0.42
C ILE A 349 -1.27 26.32 1.85
N MET A 350 -0.69 27.42 2.30
CA MET A 350 -0.09 27.61 3.64
C MET A 350 -0.48 28.99 4.18
N GLY A 351 -0.27 29.25 5.47
CA GLY A 351 -0.32 30.60 6.03
C GLY A 351 0.55 31.60 5.27
N ASP A 352 0.25 32.88 5.43
CA ASP A 352 0.90 34.00 4.74
C ASP A 352 1.99 34.63 5.62
N PRO A 353 3.29 34.40 5.35
CA PRO A 353 4.36 34.91 6.20
C PRO A 353 4.49 36.45 6.20
N ARG A 354 3.69 37.16 5.40
CA ARG A 354 3.69 38.63 5.28
C ARG A 354 2.59 39.27 6.13
N LYS A 355 1.73 38.45 6.75
CA LYS A 355 0.63 38.89 7.62
C LYS A 355 0.94 38.55 9.08
N GLN A 356 0.29 39.27 9.98
CA GLN A 356 0.40 39.00 11.41
C GLN A 356 -0.26 37.67 11.76
N ASP A 357 0.36 36.92 12.67
CA ASP A 357 -0.18 35.67 13.21
C ASP A 357 -0.16 35.75 14.73
N ILE A 358 -1.32 35.91 15.35
CA ILE A 358 -1.45 36.15 16.80
C ILE A 358 -1.06 34.95 17.67
N VAL A 359 -0.90 33.76 17.09
CA VAL A 359 -0.52 32.54 17.83
C VAL A 359 0.99 32.45 17.98
N LYS A 360 1.76 33.05 17.06
CA LYS A 360 3.23 33.01 17.06
C LYS A 360 3.84 34.05 18.01
N PRO A 361 5.05 33.81 18.54
CA PRO A 361 5.86 34.83 19.18
C PRO A 361 5.98 36.09 18.29
N ASP A 362 5.91 37.26 18.92
CA ASP A 362 5.96 38.59 18.26
C ASP A 362 4.92 38.83 17.15
N CYS A 363 3.94 37.93 17.03
CA CYS A 363 2.90 37.94 16.00
C CYS A 363 3.43 37.84 14.56
N THR A 364 4.61 37.25 14.35
CA THR A 364 5.28 37.18 13.04
C THR A 364 5.92 35.82 12.79
N PHE A 365 6.18 35.48 11.53
CA PHE A 365 6.96 34.30 11.15
C PHE A 365 8.44 34.54 11.40
N ASP A 366 9.11 33.57 12.01
CA ASP A 366 10.54 33.63 12.35
C ASP A 366 11.40 32.71 11.45
N GLU A 367 12.71 32.63 11.75
CA GLU A 367 13.66 31.81 10.99
C GLU A 367 13.32 30.30 11.02
N ASP A 368 12.80 29.79 12.13
CA ASP A 368 12.43 28.39 12.30
C ASP A 368 11.19 28.03 11.46
N ASP A 369 10.25 28.97 11.35
CA ASP A 369 9.10 28.84 10.45
C ASP A 369 9.55 28.74 8.98
N PHE A 370 10.47 29.62 8.55
CA PHE A 370 10.98 29.59 7.18
C PHE A 370 11.77 28.31 6.87
N GLU A 371 12.55 27.80 7.83
CA GLU A 371 13.24 26.51 7.70
C GLU A 371 12.23 25.35 7.61
N THR A 372 11.15 25.40 8.39
CA THR A 372 10.05 24.41 8.32
C THR A 372 9.42 24.39 6.93
N ILE A 373 9.11 25.56 6.36
CA ILE A 373 8.61 25.69 4.98
C ILE A 373 9.63 25.13 3.97
N ALA A 374 10.92 25.44 4.13
CA ALA A 374 11.96 24.96 3.23
C ALA A 374 12.10 23.44 3.24
N ARG A 375 12.04 22.80 4.41
CA ARG A 375 12.07 21.34 4.56
C ARG A 375 10.84 20.68 3.96
N MET A 376 9.66 21.24 4.17
CA MET A 376 8.43 20.77 3.53
C MET A 376 8.52 20.82 2.01
N LYS A 377 8.97 21.95 1.44
CA LYS A 377 9.16 22.09 -0.01
C LYS A 377 10.12 21.03 -0.57
N ARG A 378 11.22 20.75 0.14
CA ARG A 378 12.17 19.70 -0.22
C ARG A 378 11.53 18.31 -0.18
N ALA A 379 10.85 17.99 0.91
CA ALA A 379 10.18 16.70 1.08
C ALA A 379 9.10 16.45 0.01
N LEU A 380 8.31 17.47 -0.35
CA LEU A 380 7.34 17.36 -1.44
C LEU A 380 8.02 17.17 -2.80
N SER A 381 9.15 17.85 -3.07
CA SER A 381 9.88 17.70 -4.33
C SER A 381 10.42 16.28 -4.59
N GLU A 382 10.59 15.49 -3.54
CA GLU A 382 11.02 14.09 -3.61
C GLU A 382 9.88 13.12 -4.01
N ILE A 383 8.62 13.58 -3.99
CA ILE A 383 7.46 12.76 -4.30
C ILE A 383 7.31 12.62 -5.83
N PRO A 384 7.47 11.42 -6.40
CA PRO A 384 7.47 11.24 -7.85
C PRO A 384 6.06 11.39 -8.46
N GLY A 385 6.01 11.88 -9.69
CA GLY A 385 4.76 11.99 -10.48
C GLY A 385 3.85 13.14 -10.08
N MET A 386 4.37 14.10 -9.29
CA MET A 386 3.65 15.28 -8.83
C MET A 386 4.48 16.53 -9.08
N ARG A 387 3.81 17.61 -9.48
CA ARG A 387 4.37 18.95 -9.64
C ARG A 387 3.69 19.88 -8.67
N PHE A 388 4.46 20.55 -7.82
CA PHE A 388 3.95 21.41 -6.76
C PHE A 388 4.02 22.88 -7.13
N THR A 389 2.94 23.62 -6.85
CA THR A 389 2.87 25.08 -6.89
C THR A 389 2.46 25.57 -5.51
N TYR A 390 3.13 26.58 -4.97
CA TYR A 390 2.90 27.05 -3.60
C TYR A 390 2.14 28.38 -3.63
N LEU A 391 1.04 28.47 -2.87
CA LEU A 391 0.24 29.67 -2.70
C LEU A 391 0.17 30.00 -1.21
N ASP A 392 0.83 31.08 -0.82
CA ASP A 392 0.94 31.58 0.54
C ASP A 392 0.64 33.09 0.59
N ARG A 393 0.08 33.67 -0.48
CA ARG A 393 -0.30 35.09 -0.56
C ARG A 393 -1.81 35.21 -0.50
N HIS A 394 -2.33 35.54 0.68
CA HIS A 394 -3.77 35.55 0.92
C HIS A 394 -4.48 36.68 0.16
N ASP A 395 -3.79 37.81 -0.08
CA ASP A 395 -4.33 38.95 -0.86
C ASP A 395 -4.71 38.60 -2.30
N THR A 396 -4.06 37.60 -2.91
CA THR A 396 -4.31 37.18 -4.30
C THR A 396 -4.81 35.75 -4.42
N LEU A 397 -4.95 35.04 -3.28
CA LEU A 397 -5.26 33.61 -3.24
C LEU A 397 -6.54 33.27 -4.02
N ILE A 398 -7.56 34.11 -3.89
CA ILE A 398 -8.85 33.92 -4.56
C ILE A 398 -8.69 34.05 -6.08
N GLU A 399 -8.02 35.10 -6.56
CA GLU A 399 -7.77 35.26 -8.01
C GLU A 399 -6.89 34.14 -8.56
N ASP A 400 -5.86 33.74 -7.83
CA ASP A 400 -4.90 32.73 -8.25
C ASP A 400 -5.55 31.35 -8.34
N LEU A 401 -6.38 30.96 -7.36
CA LEU A 401 -7.18 29.75 -7.42
C LEU A 401 -8.18 29.78 -8.58
N LYS A 402 -8.88 30.89 -8.81
CA LYS A 402 -9.81 31.04 -9.95
C LYS A 402 -9.11 30.88 -11.29
N LYS A 403 -7.94 31.50 -11.47
CA LYS A 403 -7.14 31.39 -12.70
C LYS A 403 -6.64 29.97 -12.96
N GLN A 404 -6.40 29.20 -11.89
CA GLN A 404 -5.79 27.88 -11.97
C GLN A 404 -6.76 26.71 -11.83
N ALA A 405 -8.02 26.92 -11.40
CA ALA A 405 -8.99 25.89 -11.03
C ALA A 405 -9.07 24.71 -12.02
N GLY A 406 -9.13 24.97 -13.33
CA GLY A 406 -9.21 23.93 -14.37
C GLY A 406 -7.91 23.16 -14.65
N LYS A 407 -6.81 23.52 -13.98
CA LYS A 407 -5.48 22.90 -14.11
C LYS A 407 -5.03 22.19 -12.83
N ILE A 408 -5.72 22.38 -11.71
CA ILE A 408 -5.34 21.82 -10.42
C ILE A 408 -5.91 20.41 -10.31
N ASP A 409 -5.06 19.41 -10.08
CA ASP A 409 -5.49 18.04 -9.83
C ASP A 409 -5.91 17.84 -8.36
N LEU A 410 -5.25 18.53 -7.43
CA LEU A 410 -5.51 18.50 -5.99
C LEU A 410 -4.87 19.70 -5.29
N VAL A 411 -5.50 20.21 -4.24
CA VAL A 411 -4.87 21.11 -3.27
C VAL A 411 -4.40 20.32 -2.03
N LEU A 412 -3.13 20.44 -1.68
CA LEU A 412 -2.62 20.08 -0.36
C LEU A 412 -2.86 21.27 0.57
N ASN A 413 -3.87 21.16 1.43
CA ASN A 413 -4.21 22.20 2.40
C ASN A 413 -3.33 22.05 3.65
N LEU A 414 -2.35 22.93 3.81
CA LEU A 414 -1.47 23.04 4.97
C LEU A 414 -1.65 24.41 5.66
N CYS A 415 -2.80 25.06 5.49
CA CYS A 415 -3.06 26.39 6.06
C CYS A 415 -3.81 26.23 7.37
N ASP A 416 -3.10 25.77 8.42
CA ASP A 416 -3.61 25.67 9.79
C ASP A 416 -3.68 27.05 10.48
N GLU A 417 -2.98 28.07 9.97
CA GLU A 417 -3.12 29.46 10.43
C GLU A 417 -4.46 30.09 9.99
N GLY A 418 -5.12 29.51 8.99
CA GLY A 418 -6.35 30.01 8.39
C GLY A 418 -6.17 31.22 7.45
N PHE A 419 -7.27 31.59 6.78
CA PHE A 419 -7.23 32.70 5.82
C PHE A 419 -6.89 34.03 6.52
N ASP A 420 -5.98 34.81 5.92
CA ASP A 420 -5.35 35.99 6.55
C ASP A 420 -4.61 35.71 7.86
N ASN A 421 -4.19 34.46 8.12
CA ASN A 421 -3.60 34.00 9.39
C ASN A 421 -4.52 34.24 10.61
N ASP A 422 -5.83 34.21 10.35
CA ASP A 422 -6.83 34.18 11.40
C ASP A 422 -7.25 32.73 11.63
N PRO A 423 -6.90 32.11 12.78
CA PRO A 423 -7.16 30.69 13.01
C PRO A 423 -8.66 30.38 13.04
N LYS A 424 -9.54 31.36 13.32
CA LYS A 424 -11.00 31.17 13.22
C LYS A 424 -11.46 31.01 11.76
N LYS A 425 -10.60 31.38 10.80
CA LYS A 425 -10.86 31.29 9.36
C LYS A 425 -10.21 30.08 8.71
N GLU A 426 -9.71 29.10 9.46
CA GLU A 426 -9.18 27.86 8.91
C GLU A 426 -10.19 27.17 7.97
N LEU A 427 -11.45 27.06 8.38
CA LEU A 427 -12.54 26.49 7.57
C LEU A 427 -12.80 27.23 6.25
N HIS A 428 -12.40 28.49 6.12
CA HIS A 428 -12.69 29.31 4.95
C HIS A 428 -11.86 28.87 3.73
N VAL A 429 -10.66 28.35 3.95
CA VAL A 429 -9.80 27.80 2.89
C VAL A 429 -10.50 26.64 2.18
N PRO A 430 -10.92 25.55 2.86
CA PRO A 430 -11.66 24.48 2.21
C PRO A 430 -13.04 24.91 1.72
N ALA A 431 -13.71 25.88 2.35
CA ALA A 431 -15.00 26.39 1.87
C ALA A 431 -14.85 27.05 0.49
N LEU A 432 -13.79 27.84 0.29
CA LEU A 432 -13.45 28.43 -0.99
C LEU A 432 -13.14 27.34 -2.05
N LEU A 433 -12.37 26.32 -1.67
CA LEU A 433 -12.03 25.20 -2.57
C LEU A 433 -13.29 24.42 -3.00
N GLU A 434 -14.25 24.19 -2.09
CA GLU A 434 -15.54 23.58 -2.40
C GLU A 434 -16.36 24.44 -3.38
N GLN A 435 -16.42 25.76 -3.18
CA GLN A 435 -17.09 26.68 -4.10
C GLN A 435 -16.47 26.66 -5.51
N LEU A 436 -15.14 26.55 -5.59
CA LEU A 436 -14.40 26.47 -6.85
C LEU A 436 -14.39 25.05 -7.44
N LYS A 437 -14.95 24.06 -6.75
CA LYS A 437 -14.94 22.63 -7.12
C LYS A 437 -13.53 22.07 -7.31
N ILE A 438 -12.58 22.58 -6.53
CA ILE A 438 -11.20 22.10 -6.52
C ILE A 438 -11.07 21.02 -5.44
N PRO A 439 -10.64 19.80 -5.77
CA PRO A 439 -10.43 18.76 -4.76
C PRO A 439 -9.24 19.11 -3.86
N TYR A 440 -9.29 18.72 -2.58
CA TYR A 440 -8.26 19.06 -1.60
C TYR A 440 -8.10 17.99 -0.50
N THR A 441 -6.95 18.02 0.20
CA THR A 441 -6.62 17.15 1.34
C THR A 441 -7.25 17.63 2.65
N GLY A 442 -7.44 16.71 3.59
CA GLY A 442 -7.87 17.05 4.95
C GLY A 442 -9.36 17.35 5.06
N ALA A 443 -9.81 17.64 6.27
CA ALA A 443 -11.23 17.80 6.60
C ALA A 443 -11.93 18.99 5.91
N GLY A 444 -13.26 18.88 5.78
CA GLY A 444 -14.09 19.94 5.20
C GLY A 444 -14.49 21.02 6.20
N PRO A 445 -15.13 22.12 5.75
CA PRO A 445 -15.42 23.28 6.59
C PRO A 445 -16.23 22.96 7.84
N ARG A 446 -17.20 22.05 7.71
CA ARG A 446 -18.03 21.59 8.83
C ARG A 446 -17.21 20.91 9.92
N SER A 447 -16.34 19.98 9.52
CA SER A 447 -15.51 19.22 10.46
C SER A 447 -14.52 20.13 11.18
N LEU A 448 -13.86 21.04 10.45
CA LEU A 448 -12.98 22.05 11.03
C LEU A 448 -13.72 22.96 12.03
N ALA A 449 -14.89 23.49 11.64
CA ALA A 449 -15.70 24.33 12.51
C ALA A 449 -16.11 23.63 13.82
N PHE A 450 -16.53 22.36 13.74
CA PHE A 450 -16.92 21.59 14.92
C PHE A 450 -15.73 21.23 15.80
N CYS A 451 -14.64 20.76 15.20
CA CYS A 451 -13.45 20.32 15.93
C CYS A 451 -12.70 21.46 16.59
N TYR A 452 -12.82 22.69 16.05
CA TYR A 452 -12.27 23.90 16.68
C TYR A 452 -12.97 24.26 18.00
N ASP A 453 -14.16 23.73 18.29
CA ASP A 453 -14.87 23.90 19.56
C ASP A 453 -14.79 22.64 20.43
N LYS A 454 -13.97 22.71 21.48
CA LYS A 454 -13.71 21.56 22.37
C LYS A 454 -14.98 21.11 23.11
N SER A 455 -15.87 22.01 23.49
CA SER A 455 -17.14 21.65 24.16
C SER A 455 -18.08 20.87 23.25
N LEU A 456 -18.15 21.22 21.96
CA LEU A 456 -18.98 20.51 20.99
C LEU A 456 -18.45 19.11 20.71
N VAL A 457 -17.13 18.97 20.50
CA VAL A 457 -16.47 17.66 20.36
C VAL A 457 -16.75 16.77 21.57
N ARG A 458 -16.66 17.34 22.78
CA ARG A 458 -16.98 16.61 24.02
C ARG A 458 -18.44 16.19 24.10
N GLY A 459 -19.37 17.03 23.65
CA GLY A 459 -20.79 16.68 23.56
C GLY A 459 -21.01 15.45 22.68
N VAL A 460 -20.41 15.45 21.48
CA VAL A 460 -20.44 14.32 20.54
C VAL A 460 -19.79 13.08 21.15
N ALA A 461 -18.61 13.22 21.76
CA ALA A 461 -17.91 12.12 22.42
C ALA A 461 -18.77 11.46 23.51
N ARG A 462 -19.44 12.26 24.36
CA ARG A 462 -20.36 11.74 25.39
C ARG A 462 -21.54 10.98 24.81
N GLU A 463 -22.15 11.50 23.74
CA GLU A 463 -23.25 10.82 23.03
C GLU A 463 -22.82 9.45 22.52
N MET A 464 -21.58 9.35 22.03
CA MET A 464 -20.97 8.11 21.55
C MET A 464 -20.39 7.20 22.65
N GLN A 465 -20.54 7.58 23.93
CA GLN A 465 -19.93 6.90 25.07
C GLN A 465 -18.39 6.85 25.00
N VAL A 466 -17.78 7.80 24.29
CA VAL A 466 -16.34 8.03 24.32
C VAL A 466 -15.98 8.81 25.59
N PRO A 467 -15.06 8.31 26.44
CA PRO A 467 -14.75 8.94 27.71
C PRO A 467 -14.15 10.34 27.54
N VAL A 468 -14.67 11.30 28.32
CA VAL A 468 -14.17 12.68 28.43
C VAL A 468 -14.04 13.07 29.89
N ALA A 469 -13.11 13.97 30.22
CA ALA A 469 -12.95 14.49 31.60
C ALA A 469 -14.24 15.18 32.07
N ARG A 470 -14.59 15.21 33.34
CA ARG A 470 -15.70 16.08 33.83
C ARG A 470 -15.36 17.54 33.53
N ALA A 471 -16.35 18.31 33.10
CA ALA A 471 -16.11 19.68 32.63
C ALA A 471 -17.31 20.62 32.82
N VAL A 472 -17.01 21.92 32.86
CA VAL A 472 -17.97 23.02 32.83
C VAL A 472 -17.58 24.00 31.72
N TYR A 473 -18.54 24.35 30.87
CA TYR A 473 -18.40 25.41 29.87
C TYR A 473 -18.85 26.73 30.46
N ILE A 474 -18.01 27.77 30.34
CA ILE A 474 -18.29 29.11 30.83
C ILE A 474 -18.53 30.01 29.61
N CYS A 475 -19.79 30.39 29.43
CA CYS A 475 -20.20 31.34 28.40
C CYS A 475 -19.49 32.70 28.60
N PRO A 476 -19.24 33.45 27.51
CA PRO A 476 -18.83 34.85 27.58
C PRO A 476 -19.73 35.66 28.52
N GLY A 477 -19.14 36.47 29.40
CA GLY A 477 -19.86 37.31 30.36
C GLY A 477 -20.57 36.58 31.52
N ALA A 478 -20.60 35.24 31.53
CA ALA A 478 -21.18 34.49 32.65
C ALA A 478 -20.27 34.52 33.89
N PRO A 479 -20.85 34.46 35.11
CA PRO A 479 -20.08 34.29 36.34
C PRO A 479 -19.39 32.93 36.36
N VAL A 480 -18.30 32.83 37.13
CA VAL A 480 -17.58 31.56 37.33
C VAL A 480 -18.43 30.65 38.22
N PRO A 481 -18.83 29.46 37.76
CA PRO A 481 -19.65 28.55 38.54
C PRO A 481 -18.81 27.79 39.57
N GLU A 482 -19.46 27.25 40.60
CA GLU A 482 -18.87 26.19 41.43
C GLU A 482 -18.73 24.91 40.60
N LEU A 483 -17.59 24.22 40.76
CA LEU A 483 -17.31 23.02 39.98
C LEU A 483 -18.06 21.79 40.55
N PRO A 484 -18.69 20.96 39.70
CA PRO A 484 -19.34 19.72 40.13
C PRO A 484 -18.34 18.56 40.36
N PHE A 485 -17.05 18.88 40.48
CA PHE A 485 -15.96 17.93 40.68
C PHE A 485 -14.84 18.59 41.50
N PRO A 486 -14.04 17.80 42.25
CA PRO A 486 -12.97 18.34 43.08
C PRO A 486 -11.82 18.91 42.24
N PHE A 487 -11.07 19.82 42.86
CA PHE A 487 -9.78 20.28 42.37
C PHE A 487 -8.70 19.18 42.50
N PRO A 488 -7.62 19.20 41.70
CA PRO A 488 -7.28 20.24 40.73
C PRO A 488 -8.14 20.25 39.46
N ALA A 489 -8.28 21.43 38.86
CA ALA A 489 -8.96 21.64 37.58
C ALA A 489 -8.02 22.35 36.60
N ILE A 490 -8.26 22.21 35.31
CA ILE A 490 -7.56 22.95 34.26
C ILE A 490 -8.55 23.82 33.50
N ILE A 491 -8.23 25.09 33.36
CA ILE A 491 -8.97 26.02 32.51
C ILE A 491 -8.29 26.16 31.15
N LYS A 492 -9.08 26.23 30.08
CA LYS A 492 -8.57 26.48 28.73
C LYS A 492 -9.56 27.29 27.90
N PRO A 493 -9.11 28.07 26.90
CA PRO A 493 -10.00 28.57 25.87
C PRO A 493 -10.76 27.40 25.23
N ASN A 494 -12.06 27.57 25.05
CA ASN A 494 -12.89 26.52 24.45
C ASN A 494 -12.55 26.28 22.97
N SER A 495 -12.06 27.32 22.30
CA SER A 495 -11.64 27.28 20.91
C SER A 495 -10.22 27.78 20.77
N GLY A 496 -9.47 27.21 19.83
CA GLY A 496 -8.07 27.54 19.57
C GLY A 496 -7.14 26.33 19.57
N ASP A 497 -6.04 26.48 18.87
CA ASP A 497 -5.01 25.45 18.70
C ASP A 497 -3.68 25.88 19.35
N SER A 498 -2.63 25.07 19.16
CA SER A 498 -1.26 25.38 19.60
C SER A 498 -1.10 25.66 21.10
N SER A 499 -2.02 25.15 21.92
CA SER A 499 -2.09 25.40 23.37
C SER A 499 -2.19 26.90 23.72
N PHE A 500 -2.62 27.76 22.78
CA PHE A 500 -2.72 29.20 23.00
C PHE A 500 -3.68 29.49 24.15
N GLY A 501 -3.21 30.28 25.13
CA GLY A 501 -3.96 30.57 26.36
C GLY A 501 -3.88 29.50 27.45
N ILE A 502 -3.11 28.42 27.26
CA ILE A 502 -2.89 27.37 28.27
C ILE A 502 -1.43 27.41 28.72
N THR A 503 -1.19 27.83 29.96
CA THR A 503 0.12 27.81 30.64
C THR A 503 0.06 26.98 31.92
N GLN A 504 1.17 26.86 32.64
CA GLN A 504 1.19 26.25 33.98
C GLN A 504 0.16 26.86 34.96
N LYS A 505 -0.17 28.15 34.82
CA LYS A 505 -1.17 28.86 35.65
C LYS A 505 -2.62 28.43 35.38
N SER A 506 -2.82 27.65 34.33
CA SER A 506 -4.15 27.18 33.96
C SER A 506 -4.59 26.00 34.83
N VAL A 507 -3.67 25.36 35.55
CA VAL A 507 -3.99 24.34 36.54
C VAL A 507 -4.23 25.03 37.87
N VAL A 508 -5.45 24.90 38.38
CA VAL A 508 -5.95 25.58 39.57
C VAL A 508 -6.34 24.57 40.65
N HIS A 509 -6.09 24.92 41.91
CA HIS A 509 -6.29 24.04 43.07
C HIS A 509 -7.43 24.50 43.99
N SER A 510 -8.04 25.66 43.71
CA SER A 510 -9.13 26.22 44.50
C SER A 510 -10.08 27.07 43.67
N GLN A 511 -11.28 27.34 44.20
CA GLN A 511 -12.27 28.21 43.54
C GLN A 511 -11.74 29.63 43.33
N ALA A 512 -11.00 30.16 44.31
CA ALA A 512 -10.38 31.48 44.22
C ALA A 512 -9.31 31.54 43.11
N GLU A 513 -8.49 30.49 42.96
CA GLU A 513 -7.55 30.39 41.84
C GLU A 513 -8.26 30.29 40.48
N LEU A 514 -9.37 29.54 40.41
CA LEU A 514 -10.18 29.46 39.20
C LEU A 514 -10.71 30.83 38.77
N GLU A 515 -11.31 31.59 39.70
CA GLU A 515 -11.81 32.94 39.44
C GLU A 515 -10.72 33.89 38.97
N ASN A 516 -9.54 33.82 39.60
CA ASN A 516 -8.37 34.60 39.20
C ASN A 516 -7.89 34.22 37.78
N SER A 517 -7.75 32.93 37.47
CA SER A 517 -7.32 32.48 36.15
C SER A 517 -8.35 32.80 35.06
N VAL A 518 -9.66 32.73 35.33
CA VAL A 518 -10.69 33.17 34.38
C VAL A 518 -10.50 34.65 34.01
N ARG A 519 -10.27 35.50 35.01
CA ARG A 519 -10.02 36.93 34.79
C ARG A 519 -8.75 37.15 33.99
N GLU A 520 -7.63 36.52 34.36
CA GLU A 520 -6.36 36.66 33.64
C GLU A 520 -6.46 36.24 32.16
N VAL A 521 -7.15 35.13 31.87
CA VAL A 521 -7.33 34.66 30.49
C VAL A 521 -8.20 35.64 29.69
N ARG A 522 -9.28 36.17 30.27
CA ARG A 522 -10.16 37.16 29.61
C ARG A 522 -9.49 38.52 29.43
N GLU A 523 -8.63 38.94 30.35
CA GLU A 523 -7.83 40.16 30.20
C GLU A 523 -6.85 40.04 29.02
N LYS A 524 -6.24 38.86 28.82
CA LYS A 524 -5.27 38.62 27.74
C LYS A 524 -5.91 38.34 26.38
N LEU A 525 -6.95 37.51 26.35
CA LEU A 525 -7.52 36.98 25.10
C LEU A 525 -8.84 37.66 24.69
N GLY A 526 -9.37 38.56 25.53
CA GLY A 526 -10.61 39.27 25.32
C GLY A 526 -11.73 38.81 26.26
N SER A 527 -12.58 39.75 26.67
CA SER A 527 -13.69 39.51 27.61
C SER A 527 -14.67 38.45 27.14
N ASP A 528 -14.79 38.29 25.82
CA ASP A 528 -15.81 37.47 25.19
C ASP A 528 -15.30 36.07 24.83
N VAL A 529 -14.11 35.68 25.31
CA VAL A 529 -13.57 34.33 25.07
C VAL A 529 -14.38 33.29 25.88
N PRO A 530 -14.95 32.26 25.24
CA PRO A 530 -15.56 31.15 25.95
C PRO A 530 -14.48 30.25 26.56
N LEU A 531 -14.71 29.77 27.78
CA LEU A 531 -13.75 28.97 28.53
C LEU A 531 -14.33 27.59 28.83
N LEU A 532 -13.46 26.59 28.86
CA LEU A 532 -13.76 25.23 29.27
C LEU A 532 -12.91 24.90 30.49
N VAL A 533 -13.56 24.53 31.59
CA VAL A 533 -12.89 24.09 32.82
C VAL A 533 -13.09 22.59 32.94
N GLU A 534 -12.00 21.82 33.01
CA GLU A 534 -12.04 20.36 33.11
C GLU A 534 -11.38 19.90 34.42
N GLU A 535 -11.78 18.74 34.94
CA GLU A 535 -10.99 18.09 35.99
C GLU A 535 -9.57 17.83 35.47
N PHE A 536 -8.57 18.10 36.30
CA PHE A 536 -7.19 17.88 35.91
C PHE A 536 -6.83 16.40 36.11
N LEU A 537 -6.50 15.71 35.03
CA LEU A 537 -6.11 14.30 35.05
C LEU A 537 -4.61 14.18 35.32
N SER A 538 -4.19 13.31 36.22
CA SER A 538 -2.77 13.20 36.64
C SER A 538 -1.92 12.26 35.78
N GLY A 539 -2.52 11.52 34.86
CA GLY A 539 -1.82 10.57 34.00
C GLY A 539 -1.17 11.22 32.78
N LYS A 540 -0.69 10.35 31.88
CA LYS A 540 0.08 10.70 30.67
C LYS A 540 -0.80 11.43 29.65
N ASP A 541 -0.22 12.42 28.97
CA ASP A 541 -0.78 12.94 27.72
C ASP A 541 -0.37 12.03 26.58
N ILE A 542 -1.32 11.53 25.81
CA ILE A 542 -1.06 10.66 24.67
C ILE A 542 -1.74 11.20 23.41
N SER A 543 -1.11 10.97 22.27
CA SER A 543 -1.61 11.40 20.97
C SER A 543 -1.67 10.24 19.99
N VAL A 544 -2.71 10.23 19.15
CA VAL A 544 -2.95 9.22 18.13
C VAL A 544 -3.14 9.89 16.77
N GLY A 545 -2.28 9.54 15.81
CA GLY A 545 -2.41 9.98 14.42
C GLY A 545 -3.13 8.95 13.57
N VAL A 546 -3.99 9.40 12.65
CA VAL A 546 -4.60 8.57 11.61
C VAL A 546 -4.28 9.19 10.26
N ILE A 547 -3.82 8.39 9.30
CA ILE A 547 -3.64 8.78 7.89
C ILE A 547 -4.43 7.81 7.01
N GLY A 548 -5.32 8.33 6.17
CA GLY A 548 -6.17 7.57 5.25
C GLY A 548 -7.66 7.88 5.40
N ASN A 549 -8.50 7.01 4.84
CA ASN A 549 -9.96 7.15 4.87
C ASN A 549 -10.61 5.83 5.27
N LEU A 550 -11.59 5.87 6.18
CA LEU A 550 -12.22 4.66 6.75
C LEU A 550 -12.87 3.73 5.71
N LEU A 551 -13.42 4.29 4.63
CA LEU A 551 -14.10 3.52 3.57
C LEU A 551 -13.15 2.91 2.52
N SER A 552 -11.87 3.29 2.52
CA SER A 552 -10.89 2.76 1.59
C SER A 552 -9.75 2.07 2.34
N SER A 553 -8.81 2.84 2.86
CA SER A 553 -7.65 2.36 3.59
C SER A 553 -7.17 3.46 4.52
N TYR A 554 -6.78 3.07 5.73
CA TYR A 554 -6.20 3.96 6.73
C TYR A 554 -5.12 3.24 7.54
N THR A 555 -4.24 4.04 8.11
CA THR A 555 -3.18 3.64 9.01
C THR A 555 -3.33 4.44 10.29
N VAL A 556 -3.42 3.75 11.43
CA VAL A 556 -3.26 4.36 12.75
C VAL A 556 -1.76 4.36 13.05
N LEU A 557 -1.20 5.54 13.30
CA LEU A 557 0.21 5.69 13.61
C LEU A 557 0.50 5.24 15.06
N PRO A 558 1.75 4.90 15.40
CA PRO A 558 2.14 4.61 16.78
C PRO A 558 1.71 5.72 17.73
N ILE A 559 1.16 5.31 18.88
CA ILE A 559 0.74 6.25 19.93
C ILE A 559 2.00 6.81 20.59
N THR A 560 2.04 8.12 20.80
CA THR A 560 3.10 8.82 21.54
C THR A 560 2.58 9.36 22.86
N GLU A 561 3.47 9.57 23.82
CA GLU A 561 3.23 10.38 25.01
C GLU A 561 4.17 11.56 25.10
N GLU A 562 3.80 12.57 25.88
CA GLU A 562 4.70 13.67 26.26
C GLU A 562 5.58 13.27 27.44
N ASP A 563 6.90 13.31 27.23
CA ASP A 563 7.91 13.01 28.25
C ASP A 563 8.09 14.22 29.18
N TYR A 564 7.49 14.12 30.36
CA TYR A 564 7.61 15.14 31.38
C TYR A 564 8.82 14.97 32.30
N SER A 565 9.70 13.97 32.10
CA SER A 565 10.76 13.64 33.08
C SER A 565 11.69 14.80 33.44
N GLU A 566 11.92 15.74 32.52
CA GLU A 566 12.76 16.93 32.74
C GLU A 566 12.02 18.13 33.36
N VAL A 567 10.69 18.07 33.47
CA VAL A 567 9.90 19.13 34.12
C VAL A 567 10.06 19.03 35.65
N PRO A 568 10.31 20.13 36.38
CA PRO A 568 10.39 20.12 37.84
C PRO A 568 9.13 19.55 38.52
N GLU A 569 9.28 18.79 39.60
CA GLU A 569 8.16 18.15 40.31
C GLU A 569 7.16 19.15 40.90
N SER A 570 7.61 20.37 41.22
CA SER A 570 6.74 21.45 41.73
C SER A 570 5.82 22.04 40.66
N LEU A 571 6.05 21.72 39.38
CA LEU A 571 5.29 22.26 38.26
C LEU A 571 4.26 21.25 37.75
N PRO A 572 3.07 21.72 37.32
CA PRO A 572 2.06 20.81 36.77
C PRO A 572 2.56 20.17 35.47
N ARG A 573 2.24 18.88 35.30
CA ARG A 573 2.60 18.09 34.11
C ARG A 573 1.65 18.42 32.95
N VAL A 574 1.87 19.55 32.28
CA VAL A 574 1.02 20.03 31.18
C VAL A 574 1.85 20.54 30.00
N CYS A 575 1.49 20.16 28.78
CA CYS A 575 2.10 20.65 27.54
C CYS A 575 1.37 21.92 27.07
N GLY A 576 1.65 23.02 27.76
CA GLY A 576 1.09 24.35 27.48
C GLY A 576 1.80 25.10 26.35
N TYR A 577 1.41 26.35 26.13
CA TYR A 577 2.04 27.29 25.20
C TYR A 577 3.55 27.42 25.45
N GLU A 578 3.95 27.46 26.72
CA GLU A 578 5.35 27.57 27.16
C GLU A 578 6.22 26.40 26.67
N ALA A 579 5.65 25.21 26.49
CA ALA A 579 6.37 24.04 25.95
C ALA A 579 6.72 24.17 24.47
N LYS A 580 6.02 25.06 23.74
CA LYS A 580 6.07 25.17 22.28
C LYS A 580 6.72 26.45 21.78
N TRP A 581 6.72 27.50 22.60
CA TRP A 581 7.04 28.86 22.14
C TRP A 581 7.97 29.63 23.07
N ASP A 582 8.34 29.08 24.22
CA ASP A 582 9.22 29.74 25.18
C ASP A 582 10.48 28.88 25.43
N PRO A 583 11.60 29.16 24.73
CA PRO A 583 12.86 28.43 24.90
C PRO A 583 13.45 28.48 26.30
N ASP A 584 13.10 29.51 27.09
CA ASP A 584 13.58 29.70 28.46
C ASP A 584 12.71 28.96 29.48
N SER A 585 11.57 28.41 29.05
CA SER A 585 10.66 27.68 29.90
C SER A 585 11.22 26.31 30.33
N PRO A 586 11.01 25.87 31.58
CA PRO A 586 11.26 24.49 31.99
C PRO A 586 10.49 23.45 31.15
N TYR A 587 9.42 23.88 30.48
CA TYR A 587 8.59 23.04 29.62
C TYR A 587 9.16 22.85 28.20
N TRP A 588 10.11 23.67 27.75
CA TRP A 588 10.70 23.62 26.39
C TRP A 588 11.32 22.26 26.04
N LYS A 589 11.75 21.52 27.07
CA LYS A 589 12.42 20.21 26.91
C LYS A 589 11.45 19.03 26.77
N ILE A 590 10.15 19.27 26.88
CA ILE A 590 9.15 18.22 26.65
C ILE A 590 9.30 17.70 25.22
N ARG A 591 9.26 16.38 25.10
CA ARG A 591 9.36 15.69 23.82
C ARG A 591 8.32 14.59 23.72
N SER A 592 7.77 14.42 22.53
CA SER A 592 6.91 13.28 22.25
C SER A 592 7.74 12.00 22.06
N VAL A 593 7.45 10.98 22.83
CA VAL A 593 8.14 9.67 22.82
C VAL A 593 7.14 8.53 22.62
N PRO A 594 7.56 7.34 22.15
CA PRO A 594 6.67 6.18 22.11
C PRO A 594 6.11 5.85 23.50
N VAL A 595 4.82 5.55 23.59
CA VAL A 595 4.21 5.15 24.86
C VAL A 595 3.96 3.64 24.92
N GLU A 596 4.34 3.03 26.05
CA GLU A 596 3.89 1.68 26.39
C GLU A 596 2.57 1.75 27.16
N LEU A 597 1.48 1.34 26.48
CA LEU A 597 0.16 1.24 27.08
C LEU A 597 -0.26 -0.23 27.22
N PRO A 598 -1.05 -0.57 28.26
CA PRO A 598 -1.77 -1.83 28.33
C PRO A 598 -2.57 -2.06 27.04
N GLU A 599 -2.62 -3.31 26.57
CA GLU A 599 -3.24 -3.66 25.29
C GLU A 599 -4.72 -3.24 25.24
N GLU A 600 -5.44 -3.40 26.35
CA GLU A 600 -6.83 -2.97 26.48
C GLU A 600 -7.00 -1.46 26.25
N THR A 601 -6.16 -0.63 26.91
CA THR A 601 -6.18 0.82 26.74
C THR A 601 -5.86 1.22 25.31
N ARG A 602 -4.87 0.56 24.69
CA ARG A 602 -4.45 0.82 23.30
C ARG A 602 -5.57 0.52 22.30
N ILE A 603 -6.23 -0.64 22.45
CA ILE A 603 -7.37 -1.03 21.61
C ILE A 603 -8.54 -0.05 21.81
N ALA A 604 -8.85 0.29 23.06
CA ALA A 604 -9.95 1.22 23.38
C ALA A 604 -9.73 2.60 22.75
N VAL A 605 -8.57 3.22 22.97
CA VAL A 605 -8.23 4.53 22.38
C VAL A 605 -8.27 4.48 20.86
N THR A 606 -7.71 3.43 20.24
CA THR A 606 -7.73 3.28 18.79
C THR A 606 -9.16 3.23 18.26
N ASN A 607 -10.02 2.43 18.88
CA ASN A 607 -11.42 2.30 18.49
C ASN A 607 -12.19 3.62 18.67
N TYR A 608 -11.96 4.34 19.77
CA TYR A 608 -12.57 5.65 19.98
C TYR A 608 -12.13 6.66 18.93
N CYS A 609 -10.83 6.72 18.61
CA CYS A 609 -10.31 7.59 17.56
C CYS A 609 -11.00 7.31 16.22
N LEU A 610 -11.12 6.04 15.81
CA LEU A 610 -11.77 5.67 14.54
C LEU A 610 -13.27 5.99 14.53
N ALA A 611 -13.96 5.79 15.65
CA ALA A 611 -15.37 6.14 15.79
C ALA A 611 -15.58 7.66 15.67
N LEU A 612 -14.78 8.45 16.39
CA LEU A 612 -14.79 9.92 16.31
C LEU A 612 -14.40 10.40 14.92
N TYR A 613 -13.40 9.78 14.28
CA TYR A 613 -12.95 10.09 12.92
C TYR A 613 -14.12 10.03 11.94
N GLY A 614 -14.93 8.96 12.00
CA GLY A 614 -16.13 8.83 11.19
C GLY A 614 -17.22 9.83 11.57
N ARG A 615 -17.49 10.01 12.87
CA ARG A 615 -18.60 10.86 13.36
C ARG A 615 -18.38 12.35 13.09
N LEU A 616 -17.13 12.80 13.21
CA LEU A 616 -16.71 14.19 13.01
C LEU A 616 -16.32 14.46 11.55
N GLU A 617 -16.52 13.49 10.66
CA GLU A 617 -16.21 13.58 9.23
C GLU A 617 -14.76 13.99 8.95
N CYS A 618 -13.83 13.54 9.80
CA CYS A 618 -12.41 13.62 9.51
C CYS A 618 -12.13 12.82 8.23
N ARG A 619 -11.13 13.25 7.46
CA ARG A 619 -10.72 12.57 6.23
C ARG A 619 -9.27 12.85 5.89
N ASP A 620 -8.65 11.91 5.20
CA ASP A 620 -7.25 11.84 4.80
C ASP A 620 -6.21 11.83 5.93
N TYR A 621 -6.37 12.64 6.98
CA TYR A 621 -5.54 12.61 8.18
C TYR A 621 -6.23 13.33 9.35
N ALA A 622 -5.90 12.96 10.59
CA ALA A 622 -6.29 13.66 11.80
C ALA A 622 -5.38 13.24 12.98
N ARG A 623 -5.34 14.06 14.02
CA ARG A 623 -4.72 13.77 15.32
C ARG A 623 -5.78 13.81 16.41
N PHE A 624 -5.68 12.89 17.36
CA PHE A 624 -6.54 12.82 18.53
C PHE A 624 -5.68 12.90 19.77
N ASP A 625 -5.96 13.86 20.66
CA ASP A 625 -5.20 14.04 21.88
C ASP A 625 -6.03 13.62 23.08
N TRP A 626 -5.39 12.89 23.98
CA TRP A 626 -5.99 12.23 25.12
C TRP A 626 -5.13 12.47 26.34
N ARG A 627 -5.76 12.34 27.50
CA ARG A 627 -5.05 12.30 28.78
C ARG A 627 -5.57 11.16 29.62
N LEU A 628 -4.65 10.44 30.25
CA LEU A 628 -4.99 9.34 31.14
C LEU A 628 -5.32 9.88 32.54
N ASP A 629 -6.24 9.24 33.25
CA ASP A 629 -6.40 9.44 34.70
C ASP A 629 -5.35 8.65 35.51
N ALA A 630 -5.41 8.76 36.83
CA ALA A 630 -4.47 8.09 37.74
C ALA A 630 -4.47 6.56 37.61
N GLU A 631 -5.57 5.97 37.12
CA GLU A 631 -5.71 4.54 36.86
C GLU A 631 -5.34 4.14 35.42
N GLY A 632 -4.82 5.08 34.62
CA GLY A 632 -4.42 4.83 33.23
C GLY A 632 -5.58 4.77 32.24
N ARG A 633 -6.78 5.24 32.61
CA ARG A 633 -7.96 5.22 31.73
C ARG A 633 -7.99 6.51 30.88
N PRO A 634 -8.18 6.42 29.57
CA PRO A 634 -8.07 7.56 28.66
C PRO A 634 -9.31 8.47 28.73
N ARG A 635 -9.11 9.78 28.55
CA ARG A 635 -10.14 10.80 28.34
C ARG A 635 -9.75 11.69 27.17
N LEU A 636 -10.68 11.90 26.25
CA LEU A 636 -10.44 12.75 25.08
C LEU A 636 -10.23 14.21 25.50
N LEU A 637 -9.18 14.84 24.99
CA LEU A 637 -8.90 16.26 25.15
C LEU A 637 -9.38 17.08 23.95
N GLU A 638 -8.98 16.64 22.75
CA GLU A 638 -9.31 17.31 21.49
C GLU A 638 -9.20 16.36 20.28
N VAL A 639 -9.85 16.76 19.19
CA VAL A 639 -9.70 16.16 17.87
C VAL A 639 -9.22 17.26 16.94
N ASN A 640 -8.05 17.08 16.34
CA ASN A 640 -7.50 18.00 15.37
C ASN A 640 -7.57 17.37 13.97
N PRO A 641 -8.46 17.84 13.09
CA PRO A 641 -8.64 17.27 11.75
C PRO A 641 -7.75 17.93 10.67
N ASN A 642 -6.93 18.92 11.02
CA ASN A 642 -5.88 19.49 10.18
C ASN A 642 -4.64 19.83 11.05
N PRO A 643 -4.02 18.82 11.67
CA PRO A 643 -2.93 19.04 12.62
C PRO A 643 -1.69 19.61 11.93
N GLY A 644 -0.89 20.35 12.70
CA GLY A 644 0.37 20.96 12.25
C GLY A 644 1.27 19.97 11.50
N TRP A 645 1.79 20.44 10.37
CA TRP A 645 2.45 19.64 9.35
C TRP A 645 3.98 19.73 9.40
N CYS A 646 4.54 20.40 10.41
CA CYS A 646 5.98 20.57 10.59
C CYS A 646 6.73 19.23 10.59
N TRP A 647 7.97 19.23 10.11
CA TRP A 647 8.80 18.01 9.98
C TRP A 647 9.11 17.35 11.33
N ASP A 648 9.00 18.10 12.42
CA ASP A 648 9.17 17.72 13.81
C ASP A 648 7.84 17.77 14.61
N GLY A 649 6.71 17.95 13.93
CA GLY A 649 5.38 17.88 14.52
C GLY A 649 4.98 16.47 14.94
N HIS A 650 3.89 16.34 15.72
CA HIS A 650 3.45 15.07 16.28
C HIS A 650 3.22 13.98 15.23
N LEU A 651 2.53 14.29 14.12
CA LEU A 651 2.30 13.31 13.04
C LEU A 651 3.61 12.81 12.43
N ALA A 652 4.56 13.71 12.16
CA ALA A 652 5.86 13.37 11.60
C ALA A 652 6.70 12.52 12.56
N LYS A 653 6.70 12.87 13.85
CA LYS A 653 7.32 12.08 14.92
C LYS A 653 6.72 10.67 15.00
N MET A 654 5.39 10.55 15.03
CA MET A 654 4.71 9.24 15.04
C MET A 654 5.04 8.40 13.79
N ALA A 655 5.06 9.02 12.60
CA ALA A 655 5.42 8.35 11.35
C ALA A 655 6.87 7.85 11.36
N ALA A 656 7.80 8.65 11.91
CA ALA A 656 9.21 8.28 12.01
C ALA A 656 9.45 7.03 12.88
N LEU A 657 8.62 6.79 13.90
CA LEU A 657 8.70 5.60 14.77
C LEU A 657 8.51 4.27 14.02
N VAL A 658 7.84 4.30 12.86
CA VAL A 658 7.67 3.13 11.97
C VAL A 658 8.53 3.23 10.70
N GLY A 659 9.55 4.09 10.70
CA GLY A 659 10.47 4.27 9.58
C GLY A 659 9.84 5.00 8.38
N MET A 660 8.70 5.67 8.54
CA MET A 660 8.11 6.49 7.49
C MET A 660 8.78 7.87 7.48
N SER A 661 9.51 8.18 6.41
CA SER A 661 10.12 9.51 6.23
C SER A 661 9.04 10.60 6.10
N TYR A 662 9.42 11.85 6.39
CA TYR A 662 8.52 13.00 6.27
C TYR A 662 7.92 13.15 4.85
N SER A 663 8.74 12.94 3.81
CA SER A 663 8.25 12.91 2.41
C SER A 663 7.23 11.79 2.17
N ASN A 664 7.47 10.58 2.71
CA ASN A 664 6.53 9.47 2.59
C ASN A 664 5.22 9.72 3.34
N MET A 665 5.27 10.41 4.49
CA MET A 665 4.09 10.82 5.25
C MET A 665 3.22 11.80 4.46
N LEU A 666 3.82 12.88 3.94
CA LEU A 666 3.11 13.84 3.08
C LEU A 666 2.54 13.15 1.81
N GLY A 667 3.31 12.23 1.23
CA GLY A 667 2.86 11.39 0.12
C GLY A 667 1.67 10.50 0.49
N ALA A 668 1.62 9.94 1.71
CA ALA A 668 0.50 9.14 2.18
C ALA A 668 -0.79 9.97 2.32
N ILE A 669 -0.69 11.19 2.83
CA ILE A 669 -1.81 12.15 2.92
C ILE A 669 -2.34 12.50 1.53
N LEU A 670 -1.45 12.86 0.59
CA LEU A 670 -1.82 13.17 -0.80
C LEU A 670 -2.52 11.98 -1.47
N ASN A 671 -2.01 10.77 -1.25
CA ASN A 671 -2.59 9.56 -1.81
C ASN A 671 -3.96 9.23 -1.22
N ALA A 672 -4.15 9.41 0.09
CA ALA A 672 -5.45 9.23 0.74
C ALA A 672 -6.51 10.14 0.11
N ALA A 673 -6.18 11.43 -0.08
CA ALA A 673 -7.08 12.38 -0.72
C ALA A 673 -7.35 12.03 -2.19
N MET A 674 -6.32 11.66 -2.96
CA MET A 674 -6.49 11.24 -4.36
C MET A 674 -7.39 10.01 -4.52
N GLN A 675 -7.24 9.00 -3.65
CA GLN A 675 -8.12 7.83 -3.65
C GLN A 675 -9.57 8.21 -3.36
N ARG A 676 -9.80 9.17 -2.46
CA ARG A 676 -11.13 9.67 -2.10
C ARG A 676 -11.78 10.46 -3.24
N VAL A 677 -11.05 11.35 -3.91
CA VAL A 677 -11.60 12.24 -4.96
C VAL A 677 -11.64 11.60 -6.34
N CYS A 678 -10.77 10.63 -6.62
CA CYS A 678 -10.72 9.86 -7.85
C CYS A 678 -10.77 8.35 -7.55
N PRO A 679 -11.89 7.84 -7.01
CA PRO A 679 -12.03 6.42 -6.73
C PRO A 679 -11.89 5.61 -8.04
N PRO A 680 -11.19 4.47 -8.03
CA PRO A 680 -11.17 3.58 -9.19
C PRO A 680 -12.60 3.17 -9.57
N ALA A 681 -12.85 2.92 -10.86
CA ALA A 681 -14.18 2.60 -11.39
C ALA A 681 -14.89 1.53 -10.55
N ARG A 682 -16.15 1.80 -10.18
CA ARG A 682 -16.97 0.96 -9.29
C ARG A 682 -17.36 -0.36 -9.96
N ASP A 683 -16.57 -1.40 -9.71
CA ASP A 683 -16.98 -2.81 -9.87
C ASP A 683 -16.86 -3.60 -8.55
N ALA A 684 -16.80 -2.91 -7.39
CA ALA A 684 -16.75 -3.54 -6.07
C ALA A 684 -18.09 -3.34 -5.32
N PRO A 685 -18.66 -4.39 -4.69
CA PRO A 685 -19.87 -4.24 -3.88
C PRO A 685 -19.58 -3.37 -2.65
N GLN A 686 -20.45 -2.39 -2.41
CA GLN A 686 -20.39 -1.56 -1.21
C GLN A 686 -20.66 -2.44 0.02
N GLN A 687 -19.64 -2.68 0.84
CA GLN A 687 -19.85 -3.16 2.21
C GLN A 687 -20.48 -2.02 3.00
N GLY A 688 -21.70 -2.25 3.49
CA GLY A 688 -22.36 -1.32 4.40
C GLY A 688 -21.51 -1.12 5.65
N LEU A 689 -21.56 0.10 6.19
CA LEU A 689 -20.99 0.40 7.50
C LEU A 689 -21.48 -0.64 8.52
N PRO A 690 -20.61 -1.22 9.37
CA PRO A 690 -21.07 -2.03 10.49
C PRO A 690 -21.94 -1.13 11.38
N GLY A 691 -23.17 -1.56 11.65
CA GLY A 691 -24.00 -0.94 12.68
C GLY A 691 -23.25 -1.02 14.01
N TYR A 692 -22.93 0.13 14.58
CA TYR A 692 -22.30 0.23 15.89
C TYR A 692 -23.34 -0.09 16.97
N GLU A 693 -23.35 -1.33 17.47
CA GLU A 693 -23.93 -1.64 18.79
C GLU A 693 -22.84 -1.54 19.85
N VAL A 694 -22.91 -0.52 20.70
CA VAL A 694 -22.13 -0.46 21.93
C VAL A 694 -22.78 -1.41 22.94
N LYS A 695 -22.25 -2.63 23.07
CA LYS A 695 -22.62 -3.52 24.18
C LYS A 695 -21.86 -3.10 25.43
N GLY A 696 -22.54 -2.37 26.32
CA GLY A 696 -22.09 -2.19 27.70
C GLY A 696 -22.10 -3.53 28.46
N PRO A 697 -21.27 -3.68 29.50
CA PRO A 697 -21.20 -4.92 30.27
C PRO A 697 -22.48 -5.07 31.12
N GLY A 698 -23.27 -6.11 30.83
CA GLY A 698 -24.37 -6.56 31.67
C GLY A 698 -25.77 -6.29 31.13
N ALA A 699 -26.22 -7.11 30.17
CA ALA A 699 -27.64 -7.40 29.98
C ALA A 699 -27.80 -8.74 29.23
N SER A 700 -28.57 -9.65 29.81
CA SER A 700 -28.88 -10.98 29.31
C SER A 700 -29.62 -10.93 27.97
N SER A 701 -29.27 -11.87 27.08
CA SER A 701 -29.85 -12.08 25.76
C SER A 701 -31.35 -12.37 25.82
N VAL A 702 -32.15 -11.60 25.09
CA VAL A 702 -33.50 -11.98 24.66
C VAL A 702 -33.44 -12.17 23.16
N GLU A 703 -33.67 -13.40 22.68
CA GLU A 703 -33.81 -13.72 21.27
C GLU A 703 -35.07 -13.08 20.70
N VAL A 704 -34.95 -12.41 19.53
CA VAL A 704 -36.08 -12.05 18.69
C VAL A 704 -35.93 -12.78 17.36
N SER A 705 -36.86 -13.70 17.11
CA SER A 705 -36.98 -14.51 15.90
C SER A 705 -37.24 -13.66 14.66
N SER A 706 -36.61 -14.07 13.56
CA SER A 706 -36.70 -13.57 12.18
C SER A 706 -38.12 -13.25 11.71
N VAL A 707 -38.30 -12.08 11.07
CA VAL A 707 -39.49 -11.74 10.28
C VAL A 707 -39.19 -12.03 8.80
N GLU A 708 -39.97 -12.92 8.20
CA GLU A 708 -39.98 -13.19 6.76
C GLU A 708 -40.49 -11.99 5.96
N VAL A 709 -39.78 -11.62 4.89
CA VAL A 709 -40.25 -10.64 3.90
C VAL A 709 -40.81 -11.40 2.70
N ASN A 710 -42.13 -11.52 2.63
CA ASN A 710 -42.81 -11.94 1.40
C ASN A 710 -42.91 -10.73 0.45
N GLY A 711 -42.28 -10.86 -0.73
CA GLY A 711 -42.41 -9.91 -1.82
C GLY A 711 -43.80 -9.99 -2.44
N ASN A 712 -44.43 -8.83 -2.64
CA ASN A 712 -45.48 -8.72 -3.63
C ASN A 712 -45.37 -7.38 -4.36
N GLU A 713 -45.28 -7.46 -5.68
CA GLU A 713 -45.27 -6.34 -6.61
C GLU A 713 -46.62 -5.62 -6.58
N GLY A 714 -46.62 -4.28 -6.71
CA GLY A 714 -47.84 -3.58 -7.06
C GLY A 714 -47.93 -2.11 -6.66
N SER A 715 -47.72 -1.24 -7.66
CA SER A 715 -48.33 0.09 -7.82
C SER A 715 -47.86 1.23 -6.90
N GLY A 716 -47.49 2.34 -7.56
CA GLY A 716 -46.89 3.49 -6.92
C GLY A 716 -47.84 4.39 -6.15
N LYS A 717 -47.26 5.16 -5.24
CA LYS A 717 -47.55 6.56 -4.96
C LYS A 717 -46.46 7.11 -4.04
N CYS A 718 -45.94 8.28 -4.42
CA CYS A 718 -45.03 9.08 -3.63
C CYS A 718 -45.76 9.57 -2.37
N GLY A 719 -45.20 9.33 -1.19
CA GLY A 719 -45.77 9.76 0.09
C GLY A 719 -44.71 9.71 1.19
N VAL A 720 -44.30 10.90 1.63
CA VAL A 720 -43.41 11.12 2.78
C VAL A 720 -44.09 10.59 4.04
N SER A 721 -43.45 9.67 4.77
CA SER A 721 -43.91 9.24 6.10
C SER A 721 -42.86 9.55 7.17
N ALA A 722 -43.22 10.46 8.06
CA ALA A 722 -42.51 10.80 9.28
C ALA A 722 -42.41 9.59 10.21
N LEU A 723 -41.21 9.36 10.77
CA LEU A 723 -40.99 8.41 11.87
C LEU A 723 -41.34 9.08 13.20
N SER A 724 -42.49 8.73 13.75
CA SER A 724 -42.91 9.06 15.11
C SER A 724 -42.30 8.03 16.08
N PHE A 725 -41.38 8.47 16.95
CA PHE A 725 -40.92 7.66 18.09
C PHE A 725 -41.97 7.71 19.22
N LYS A 726 -42.64 6.59 19.50
CA LYS A 726 -43.38 6.40 20.74
C LYS A 726 -42.43 5.87 21.81
N ALA A 727 -42.14 6.71 22.81
CA ALA A 727 -41.52 6.29 24.06
C ALA A 727 -42.51 5.41 24.84
N VAL A 728 -42.08 4.22 25.26
CA VAL A 728 -42.78 3.44 26.28
C VAL A 728 -41.89 3.41 27.52
N SER A 729 -42.26 4.26 28.47
CA SER A 729 -41.84 4.20 29.86
C SER A 729 -42.36 2.91 30.51
N LYS A 730 -41.48 2.13 31.14
CA LYS A 730 -41.87 1.29 32.26
C LYS A 730 -40.74 1.19 33.28
N VAL A 731 -40.92 2.00 34.32
CA VAL A 731 -40.36 1.83 35.66
C VAL A 731 -40.84 0.47 36.21
N GLN A 732 -39.93 -0.36 36.70
CA GLN A 732 -40.24 -1.26 37.81
C GLN A 732 -38.97 -1.62 38.57
N ALA A 733 -39.10 -1.54 39.89
CA ALA A 733 -38.07 -1.63 40.91
C ALA A 733 -37.49 -3.05 41.06
N LEU A 734 -36.18 -3.12 41.26
CA LEU A 734 -35.50 -3.66 42.45
C LEU A 734 -34.01 -3.34 42.40
#